data_AF-Q1ILS3-F1
#
_entry.id   AF-Q1ILS3-F1
#
_cell.length_a   1.000
_cell.length_b   1.000
_cell.length_c   1.000
_cell.angle_alpha   90.00
_cell.angle_beta   90.00
_cell.angle_gamma   90.00
#
_symmetry.space_group_name_H-M   'P 1'
#
loop_
_entity.id
_entity.type
_entity.pdbx_description
1 polymer ?
#
loop_
_entity_poly.entity_id
_entity_poly.type
_entity_poly.pdbx_seq_one_letter_code
_entity_poly.pdbx_strand_id
1 'polypeptide(L)'
;MTSAPIIATQDPVLAVFQEAAQVFRPAPALTITEWAERHRILSTESSVSAGLYRCEVTPYAREMQDAIKDPDVEEVVFWTAAQMGKSTSQENIAAYFICEDPCPIIWMWPTKEVARDWSVDTLDPLLRDSPELSRRFTEGSRKSSNRGLFKKFPGGYLSAIGANSASGLRRRRARLLICDEIDGNPPSAGDEGDPIEIVISRAETFWNRKRVLASTCTNKGESRIEGRYEISSKGKYWVPCTSCGELMLLSFRGLKWPKGEEPTIENTYLPCEHCGVVLTEADKPAMLAAGRWIHEHPERKIRGYWINKMYSPFVAWWELAAKFKRLNARTTEDREALKPFVNLDLAETWEVKDEKPDRNRLVDRRETYEILREQREEGAPASQSKLVQVSLLPDSVTVLTCSVDVQVDRLEFEIVGWGHKRESWSIYVGNVPGDPKNEAVWLRLDQILQMELQHHRGSMLPIAATFVDSGFDAPEVYNFTKPRAYRWVFASKGSSEFNHVPLAKKKHIDRSNVWLYQVGVGQIKKTIYANLMVTAPGPAYMHFTTAHNTPEYFDQLTAETLESYYEHGFPRKRWKKQPGARNEALDLRVYNYAAFLSLSEQPDKLLDRLREQLLLDAKKLEDAGAKENQLPLISTELPPSTPPEPVDRAEATAATAEKLAETLTAALAPPPVVAPPSESFTPRVKVKRSSWL
;
A
#
# COMPACT_ATOMS: atom_id res chain seq x y z
N MET A 1 2.92 65.28 -14.17
CA MET A 1 1.80 66.10 -14.68
C MET A 1 0.75 66.17 -13.60
N THR A 2 0.47 67.40 -13.17
CA THR A 2 -0.62 67.92 -12.33
C THR A 2 -1.71 66.95 -11.87
N SER A 3 -1.79 66.75 -10.55
CA SER A 3 -2.94 66.23 -9.82
C SER A 3 -4.14 67.16 -9.97
N ALA A 4 -5.18 66.71 -10.66
CA ALA A 4 -6.48 67.37 -10.67
C ALA A 4 -7.22 67.13 -9.33
N PRO A 5 -7.99 68.10 -8.82
CA PRO A 5 -8.68 67.97 -7.54
C PRO A 5 -9.83 66.97 -7.69
N ILE A 6 -9.98 66.11 -6.68
CA ILE A 6 -11.16 65.25 -6.52
C ILE A 6 -12.34 66.17 -6.23
N ILE A 7 -13.17 66.42 -7.25
CA ILE A 7 -14.49 67.01 -7.05
C ILE A 7 -15.31 65.98 -6.29
N ALA A 8 -15.64 66.27 -5.03
CA ALA A 8 -16.59 65.49 -4.26
C ALA A 8 -17.95 65.56 -4.94
N THR A 9 -18.27 64.56 -5.76
CA THR A 9 -19.57 64.46 -6.42
C THR A 9 -20.61 64.04 -5.38
N GLN A 10 -21.52 64.96 -5.05
CA GLN A 10 -22.68 64.72 -4.17
C GLN A 10 -23.76 63.80 -4.80
N ASP A 11 -23.47 63.16 -5.93
CA ASP A 11 -24.39 62.26 -6.61
C ASP A 11 -24.11 60.80 -6.23
N PRO A 12 -24.93 60.20 -5.35
CA PRO A 12 -24.74 58.82 -4.90
C PRO A 12 -24.87 57.80 -6.05
N VAL A 13 -25.53 58.14 -7.15
CA VAL A 13 -25.64 57.26 -8.33
C VAL A 13 -24.31 57.21 -9.06
N LEU A 14 -23.65 58.35 -9.25
CA LEU A 14 -22.34 58.41 -9.91
C LEU A 14 -21.26 57.70 -9.08
N ALA A 15 -21.30 57.82 -7.75
CA ALA A 15 -20.40 57.10 -6.85
C ALA A 15 -20.56 55.57 -7.00
N VAL A 16 -21.80 55.06 -7.05
CA VAL A 16 -22.09 53.63 -7.28
C VAL A 16 -21.60 53.19 -8.66
N PHE A 17 -21.77 54.00 -9.72
CA PHE A 17 -21.25 53.66 -11.04
C PHE A 17 -19.72 53.69 -11.11
N GLN A 18 -19.06 54.59 -10.38
CA GLN A 18 -17.60 54.62 -10.29
C GLN A 18 -17.05 53.41 -9.51
N GLU A 19 -17.69 53.04 -8.40
CA GLU A 19 -17.37 51.81 -7.67
C GLU A 19 -17.62 50.57 -8.54
N ALA A 20 -18.77 50.49 -9.22
CA ALA A 20 -19.08 49.40 -10.15
C ALA A 20 -18.09 49.35 -11.32
N ALA A 21 -17.70 50.49 -11.90
CA ALA A 21 -16.72 50.56 -12.98
C ALA A 21 -15.32 50.09 -12.52
N GLN A 22 -14.96 50.30 -11.25
CA GLN A 22 -13.75 49.68 -10.69
C GLN A 22 -13.87 48.17 -10.56
N VAL A 23 -15.07 47.64 -10.26
CA VAL A 23 -15.36 46.19 -10.23
C VAL A 23 -15.35 45.56 -11.64
N PHE A 24 -15.77 46.30 -12.67
CA PHE A 24 -15.78 45.84 -14.07
C PHE A 24 -14.48 46.12 -14.83
N ARG A 25 -13.51 46.81 -14.22
CA ARG A 25 -12.21 47.07 -14.85
C ARG A 25 -11.46 45.73 -14.98
N PRO A 26 -11.03 45.32 -16.20
CA PRO A 26 -10.24 44.12 -16.37
C PRO A 26 -9.00 44.19 -15.48
N ALA A 27 -8.74 43.13 -14.70
CA ALA A 27 -7.53 43.03 -13.91
C ALA A 27 -6.31 43.22 -14.82
N PRO A 28 -5.23 43.89 -14.35
CA PRO A 28 -4.01 44.01 -15.12
C PRO A 28 -3.52 42.61 -15.52
N ALA A 29 -3.04 42.45 -16.75
CA ALA A 29 -2.58 41.15 -17.27
C ALA A 29 -1.21 40.74 -16.68
N LEU A 30 -1.08 40.77 -15.35
CA LEU A 30 0.12 40.33 -14.64
C LEU A 30 0.21 38.81 -14.65
N THR A 31 1.43 38.32 -14.81
CA THR A 31 1.84 36.99 -14.40
C THR A 31 1.82 36.87 -12.87
N ILE A 32 1.90 35.64 -12.35
CA ILE A 32 1.89 35.39 -10.90
C ILE A 32 3.15 35.97 -10.27
N THR A 33 4.28 35.83 -10.95
CA THR A 33 5.56 36.37 -10.48
C THR A 33 5.59 37.90 -10.51
N GLU A 34 5.10 38.55 -11.57
CA GLU A 34 5.00 40.02 -11.62
C GLU A 34 4.07 40.57 -10.53
N TRP A 35 2.97 39.88 -10.23
CA TRP A 35 2.11 40.24 -9.11
C TRP A 35 2.85 40.12 -7.78
N ALA A 36 3.57 39.01 -7.57
CA ALA A 36 4.32 38.77 -6.35
C ALA A 36 5.43 39.81 -6.14
N GLU A 37 6.17 40.18 -7.19
CA GLU A 37 7.25 41.19 -7.09
C GLU A 37 6.74 42.59 -6.75
N ARG A 38 5.49 42.90 -7.11
CA ARG A 38 4.83 44.18 -6.80
C ARG A 38 4.18 44.22 -5.42
N HIS A 39 3.64 43.09 -4.96
CA HIS A 39 2.68 43.09 -3.85
C HIS A 39 3.04 42.17 -2.68
N ARG A 40 3.83 41.11 -2.90
CA ARG A 40 4.16 40.16 -1.84
C ARG A 40 5.30 40.68 -0.97
N ILE A 41 5.04 40.70 0.34
CA ILE A 41 6.04 40.95 1.37
C ILE A 41 6.39 39.63 2.05
N LEU A 42 7.67 39.28 2.04
CA LEU A 42 8.23 38.17 2.78
C LEU A 42 8.44 38.61 4.23
N SER A 43 7.80 37.89 5.15
CA SER A 43 7.89 38.17 6.59
C SER A 43 9.27 37.76 7.14
N THR A 44 9.75 38.49 8.14
CA THR A 44 10.94 38.09 8.93
C THR A 44 10.71 36.79 9.69
N GLU A 45 9.45 36.43 9.94
CA GLU A 45 9.07 35.20 10.65
C GLU A 45 9.30 33.93 9.82
N SER A 46 9.25 34.04 8.49
CA SER A 46 9.23 32.88 7.58
C SER A 46 10.27 32.94 6.44
N SER A 47 11.01 34.05 6.29
CA SER A 47 11.99 34.24 5.21
C SER A 47 13.33 34.77 5.73
N VAL A 48 14.41 34.26 5.15
CA VAL A 48 15.80 34.73 5.39
C VAL A 48 16.01 36.16 4.85
N SER A 49 15.28 36.53 3.80
CA SER A 49 15.32 37.86 3.21
C SER A 49 13.94 38.49 3.34
N ALA A 50 13.76 39.32 4.37
CA ALA A 50 12.53 40.07 4.58
C ALA A 50 12.40 41.22 3.59
N GLY A 51 11.17 41.57 3.22
CA GLY A 51 10.87 42.64 2.28
C GLY A 51 10.15 42.15 1.03
N LEU A 52 10.18 42.93 -0.04
CA LEU A 52 9.46 42.59 -1.27
C LEU A 52 10.02 41.32 -1.91
N TYR A 53 9.13 40.45 -2.39
CA TYR A 53 9.53 39.27 -3.16
C TYR A 53 10.32 39.68 -4.40
N ARG A 54 11.36 38.89 -4.71
CA ARG A 54 12.27 39.09 -5.84
C ARG A 54 12.48 37.75 -6.53
N CYS A 55 11.94 37.59 -7.73
CA CYS A 55 12.07 36.33 -8.47
C CYS A 55 13.51 36.12 -8.96
N GLU A 56 14.28 37.20 -9.16
CA GLU A 56 15.71 37.16 -9.52
C GLU A 56 16.59 36.36 -8.55
N VAL A 57 16.18 36.21 -7.27
CA VAL A 57 16.90 35.37 -6.31
C VAL A 57 16.80 33.89 -6.69
N THR A 58 15.66 33.47 -7.25
CA THR A 58 15.40 32.10 -7.69
C THR A 58 14.81 32.10 -9.11
N PRO A 59 15.60 32.44 -10.15
CA PRO A 59 15.07 32.67 -11.50
C PRO A 59 14.28 31.51 -12.08
N TYR A 60 14.67 30.28 -11.73
CA TYR A 60 13.98 29.04 -12.13
C TYR A 60 12.53 28.98 -11.64
N ALA A 61 12.18 29.68 -10.55
CA ALA A 61 10.83 29.67 -9.99
C ALA A 61 9.82 30.49 -10.82
N ARG A 62 10.27 31.30 -11.79
CA ARG A 62 9.39 32.14 -12.61
C ARG A 62 8.36 31.32 -13.37
N GLU A 63 8.85 30.46 -14.26
CA GLU A 63 7.97 29.61 -15.08
C GLU A 63 7.18 28.62 -14.23
N MET A 64 7.78 28.07 -13.16
CA MET A 64 7.10 27.15 -12.23
C MET A 64 5.78 27.76 -11.70
N GLN A 65 5.79 29.06 -11.39
CA GLN A 65 4.63 29.78 -10.89
C GLN A 65 3.68 30.18 -12.02
N ASP A 66 4.22 30.76 -13.09
CA ASP A 66 3.40 31.39 -14.13
C ASP A 66 2.70 30.38 -15.04
N ALA A 67 3.27 29.17 -15.21
CA ALA A 67 2.72 28.14 -16.10
C ALA A 67 1.29 27.75 -15.77
N ILE A 68 0.85 27.86 -14.52
CA ILE A 68 -0.52 27.49 -14.14
C ILE A 68 -1.59 28.45 -14.70
N LYS A 69 -1.20 29.67 -15.13
CA LYS A 69 -2.12 30.60 -15.81
C LYS A 69 -2.44 30.20 -17.25
N ASP A 70 -1.58 29.41 -17.90
CA ASP A 70 -1.82 28.92 -19.24
C ASP A 70 -3.14 28.11 -19.26
N PRO A 71 -4.15 28.48 -20.08
CA PRO A 71 -5.41 27.75 -20.18
C PRO A 71 -5.27 26.26 -20.47
N ASP A 72 -4.20 25.86 -21.19
CA ASP A 72 -3.95 24.46 -21.56
C ASP A 72 -3.29 23.65 -20.43
N VAL A 73 -2.81 24.33 -19.38
CA VAL A 73 -2.17 23.70 -18.22
C VAL A 73 -3.19 23.49 -17.10
N GLU A 74 -3.54 22.25 -16.83
CA GLU A 74 -4.49 21.91 -15.76
C GLU A 74 -3.79 21.58 -14.42
N GLU A 75 -2.51 21.24 -14.47
CA GLU A 75 -1.72 20.79 -13.32
C GLU A 75 -0.25 21.21 -13.48
N VAL A 76 0.36 21.72 -12.40
CA VAL A 76 1.81 21.91 -12.30
C VAL A 76 2.38 21.00 -11.21
N VAL A 77 3.51 20.37 -11.49
CA VAL A 77 4.15 19.37 -10.62
C VAL A 77 5.55 19.86 -10.27
N PHE A 78 5.82 20.08 -8.99
CA PHE A 78 7.11 20.53 -8.48
C PHE A 78 7.83 19.36 -7.78
N TRP A 79 8.69 18.67 -8.54
CA TRP A 79 9.64 17.71 -7.99
C TRP A 79 10.94 18.43 -7.67
N THR A 80 11.09 18.88 -6.43
CA THR A 80 12.24 19.71 -6.05
C THR A 80 13.04 19.08 -4.93
N ALA A 81 14.33 19.41 -4.87
CA ALA A 81 15.11 19.27 -3.64
C ALA A 81 14.50 20.11 -2.50
N ALA A 82 14.89 19.81 -1.27
CA ALA A 82 14.43 20.54 -0.09
C ALA A 82 14.87 22.01 -0.16
N GLN A 83 14.00 22.92 0.29
CA GLN A 83 14.24 24.37 0.34
C GLN A 83 14.66 24.98 -1.03
N MET A 84 14.00 24.56 -2.10
CA MET A 84 14.17 25.14 -3.44
C MET A 84 13.12 26.19 -3.80
N GLY A 85 12.24 26.59 -2.86
CA GLY A 85 11.21 27.62 -3.09
C GLY A 85 9.85 27.08 -3.55
N LYS A 86 9.58 25.77 -3.38
CA LYS A 86 8.27 25.17 -3.74
C LYS A 86 7.10 25.78 -2.96
N SER A 87 7.20 25.90 -1.64
CA SER A 87 6.13 26.44 -0.78
C SER A 87 5.95 27.94 -1.04
N THR A 88 7.05 28.69 -1.18
CA THR A 88 7.05 30.09 -1.62
C THR A 88 6.34 30.30 -2.96
N SER A 89 6.48 29.36 -3.90
CA SER A 89 5.80 29.39 -5.20
C SER A 89 4.31 29.09 -5.06
N GLN A 90 3.92 28.10 -4.24
CA GLN A 90 2.53 27.80 -3.94
C GLN A 90 1.80 28.97 -3.26
N GLU A 91 2.47 29.66 -2.34
CA GLU A 91 1.96 30.88 -1.68
C GLU A 91 1.69 31.99 -2.70
N ASN A 92 2.61 32.23 -3.63
CA ASN A 92 2.42 33.21 -4.71
C ASN A 92 1.23 32.87 -5.60
N ILE A 93 1.11 31.60 -5.99
CA ILE A 93 -0.02 31.12 -6.79
C ILE A 93 -1.33 31.37 -6.02
N ALA A 94 -1.42 30.92 -4.77
CA ALA A 94 -2.62 31.12 -3.95
C ALA A 94 -2.96 32.61 -3.79
N ALA A 95 -1.96 33.45 -3.51
CA ALA A 95 -2.13 34.88 -3.31
C ALA A 95 -2.65 35.58 -4.58
N TYR A 96 -2.10 35.25 -5.74
CA TYR A 96 -2.60 35.73 -7.03
C TYR A 96 -4.06 35.34 -7.25
N PHE A 97 -4.42 34.08 -7.02
CA PHE A 97 -5.80 33.59 -7.14
C PHE A 97 -6.74 34.11 -6.04
N ILE A 98 -6.25 34.77 -4.99
CA ILE A 98 -7.07 35.48 -4.01
C ILE A 98 -7.36 36.92 -4.48
N CYS A 99 -6.38 37.57 -5.10
CA CYS A 99 -6.46 38.99 -5.45
C CYS A 99 -6.98 39.24 -6.86
N GLU A 100 -6.45 38.53 -7.85
CA GLU A 100 -6.65 38.80 -9.29
C GLU A 100 -7.67 37.87 -9.93
N ASP A 101 -7.74 36.60 -9.51
CA ASP A 101 -8.72 35.63 -10.02
C ASP A 101 -9.41 34.84 -8.88
N PRO A 102 -10.19 35.53 -8.01
CA PRO A 102 -10.80 34.96 -6.81
C PRO A 102 -11.59 33.67 -7.06
N CYS A 103 -11.24 32.59 -6.35
CA CYS A 103 -11.99 31.33 -6.42
C CYS A 103 -11.90 30.50 -5.14
N PRO A 104 -12.70 29.42 -5.02
CA PRO A 104 -12.51 28.44 -3.95
C PRO A 104 -11.18 27.67 -4.09
N ILE A 105 -10.37 27.69 -3.03
CA ILE A 105 -9.03 27.08 -2.93
C ILE A 105 -9.04 26.01 -1.83
N ILE A 106 -8.49 24.83 -2.14
CA ILE A 106 -8.12 23.82 -1.13
C ILE A 106 -6.59 23.72 -1.10
N TRP A 107 -6.03 23.77 0.10
CA TRP A 107 -4.60 23.56 0.34
C TRP A 107 -4.40 22.36 1.26
N MET A 108 -3.89 21.27 0.70
CA MET A 108 -3.71 20.00 1.38
C MET A 108 -2.26 19.82 1.85
N TRP A 109 -2.14 19.34 3.08
CA TRP A 109 -0.90 18.95 3.75
C TRP A 109 -0.96 17.47 4.15
N PRO A 110 0.19 16.82 4.47
CA PRO A 110 0.22 15.43 4.92
C PRO A 110 -0.71 15.12 6.09
N THR A 111 -0.71 16.00 7.10
CA THR A 111 -1.55 15.85 8.29
C THR A 111 -2.29 17.15 8.60
N LYS A 112 -3.39 17.01 9.34
CA LYS A 112 -4.16 18.16 9.82
C LYS A 112 -3.37 19.03 10.78
N GLU A 113 -2.42 18.44 11.51
CA GLU A 113 -1.52 19.11 12.44
C GLU A 113 -0.57 20.04 11.68
N VAL A 114 0.12 19.53 10.66
CA VAL A 114 0.98 20.34 9.77
C VAL A 114 0.18 21.46 9.10
N ALA A 115 -1.05 21.18 8.66
CA ALA A 115 -1.92 22.21 8.08
C ALA A 115 -2.26 23.34 9.07
N ARG A 116 -2.39 23.03 10.37
CA ARG A 116 -2.69 24.04 11.41
C ARG A 116 -1.46 24.90 11.68
N ASP A 117 -0.30 24.27 11.82
CA ASP A 117 0.96 24.95 12.10
C ASP A 117 1.30 25.89 10.93
N TRP A 118 1.26 25.39 9.69
CA TRP A 118 1.42 26.23 8.50
C TRP A 118 0.42 27.38 8.42
N SER A 119 -0.84 27.15 8.81
CA SER A 119 -1.85 28.20 8.77
C SER A 119 -1.51 29.36 9.71
N VAL A 120 -0.90 29.09 10.85
CA VAL A 120 -0.53 30.10 11.86
C VAL A 120 0.81 30.72 11.51
N ASP A 121 1.81 29.89 11.18
CA ASP A 121 3.20 30.32 11.06
C ASP A 121 3.53 30.90 9.68
N THR A 122 2.71 30.62 8.65
CA THR A 122 3.01 31.03 7.27
C THR A 122 1.83 31.75 6.62
N LEU A 123 0.64 31.16 6.62
CA LEU A 123 -0.52 31.76 5.94
C LEU A 123 -0.94 33.08 6.61
N ASP A 124 -1.05 33.11 7.94
CA ASP A 124 -1.46 34.32 8.64
C ASP A 124 -0.48 35.50 8.44
N PRO A 125 0.85 35.31 8.55
CA PRO A 125 1.83 36.32 8.15
C PRO A 125 1.73 36.74 6.68
N LEU A 126 1.56 35.79 5.75
CA LEU A 126 1.39 36.09 4.31
C LEU A 126 0.21 37.04 4.06
N LEU A 127 -0.93 36.77 4.70
CA LEU A 127 -2.14 37.58 4.57
C LEU A 127 -2.02 38.94 5.29
N ARG A 128 -1.37 38.97 6.46
CA ARG A 128 -1.20 40.17 7.30
C ARG A 128 -0.22 41.17 6.67
N ASP A 129 0.94 40.68 6.24
CA ASP A 129 2.09 41.52 5.90
C ASP A 129 2.01 42.09 4.48
N SER A 130 1.27 41.44 3.57
CA SER A 130 1.06 41.93 2.20
C SER A 130 -0.20 42.80 2.12
N PRO A 131 -0.11 44.14 1.90
CA PRO A 131 -1.26 45.04 1.99
C PRO A 131 -2.40 44.71 1.03
N GLU A 132 -2.08 44.23 -0.18
CA GLU A 132 -3.08 43.85 -1.18
C GLU A 132 -3.89 42.62 -0.76
N LEU A 133 -3.26 41.67 -0.06
CA LEU A 133 -3.94 40.52 0.53
C LEU A 133 -4.75 40.94 1.76
N SER A 134 -4.14 41.66 2.69
CA SER A 134 -4.77 42.07 3.96
C SER A 134 -6.12 42.76 3.75
N ARG A 135 -6.22 43.63 2.73
CA ARG A 135 -7.49 44.30 2.36
C ARG A 135 -8.62 43.36 1.94
N ARG A 136 -8.31 42.16 1.43
CA ARG A 136 -9.32 41.14 1.04
C ARG A 136 -9.92 40.43 2.25
N PHE A 137 -9.29 40.50 3.41
CA PHE A 137 -9.68 39.84 4.65
C PHE A 137 -9.99 40.88 5.75
N THR A 138 -11.03 41.71 5.56
CA THR A 138 -11.40 42.78 6.53
C THR A 138 -11.85 42.27 7.91
N GLU A 139 -11.58 43.06 8.96
CA GLU A 139 -11.76 42.77 10.41
C GLU A 139 -13.15 42.28 10.89
N GLY A 140 -14.21 42.44 10.08
CA GLY A 140 -15.54 41.85 10.35
C GLY A 140 -15.53 40.30 10.36
N SER A 141 -14.43 39.70 9.89
CA SER A 141 -14.17 38.26 9.90
C SER A 141 -13.89 37.64 11.27
N ARG A 142 -13.86 38.44 12.35
CA ARG A 142 -13.82 37.94 13.75
C ARG A 142 -15.08 37.17 14.16
N LYS A 143 -16.16 37.17 13.36
CA LYS A 143 -17.38 36.35 13.60
C LYS A 143 -17.27 34.97 12.95
N SER A 144 -16.89 33.94 13.72
CA SER A 144 -17.09 32.49 13.51
C SER A 144 -16.54 31.83 12.23
N SER A 145 -16.25 32.60 11.18
CA SER A 145 -16.11 32.16 9.79
C SER A 145 -14.66 32.15 9.27
N ASN A 146 -13.72 32.81 9.95
CA ASN A 146 -12.26 32.68 9.73
C ASN A 146 -11.61 31.93 10.91
N ARG A 147 -11.81 30.61 10.99
CA ARG A 147 -11.19 29.75 12.02
C ARG A 147 -9.96 29.08 11.43
N GLY A 148 -8.76 29.36 11.96
CA GLY A 148 -7.49 28.68 11.66
C GLY A 148 -7.37 28.21 10.20
N LEU A 149 -7.72 26.96 9.96
CA LEU A 149 -7.69 26.27 8.67
C LEU A 149 -8.66 26.76 7.58
N PHE A 150 -9.50 27.76 7.84
CA PHE A 150 -10.48 28.24 6.86
C PHE A 150 -10.56 29.76 6.86
N LYS A 151 -10.34 30.36 5.69
CA LYS A 151 -10.33 31.82 5.47
C LYS A 151 -11.28 32.14 4.31
N LYS A 152 -12.23 33.05 4.51
CA LYS A 152 -13.12 33.56 3.46
C LYS A 152 -12.63 34.90 2.94
N PHE A 153 -12.82 35.12 1.64
CA PHE A 153 -12.54 36.37 0.94
C PHE A 153 -13.59 36.60 -0.16
N PRO A 154 -13.77 37.84 -0.67
CA PRO A 154 -14.69 38.10 -1.78
C PRO A 154 -14.38 37.20 -2.99
N GLY A 155 -15.39 36.47 -3.49
CA GLY A 155 -15.24 35.55 -4.62
C GLY A 155 -14.78 34.13 -4.27
N GLY A 156 -14.43 33.82 -3.01
CA GLY A 156 -13.95 32.48 -2.67
C GLY A 156 -13.67 32.20 -1.19
N TYR A 157 -12.90 31.15 -0.97
CA TYR A 157 -12.36 30.78 0.33
C TYR A 157 -11.09 29.97 0.16
N LEU A 158 -10.26 29.92 1.19
CA LEU A 158 -9.14 29.01 1.32
C LEU A 158 -9.44 28.02 2.45
N SER A 159 -9.37 26.73 2.15
CA SER A 159 -9.54 25.65 3.12
C SER A 159 -8.27 24.80 3.20
N ALA A 160 -7.54 24.94 4.31
CA ALA A 160 -6.42 24.08 4.64
C ALA A 160 -6.92 22.73 5.20
N ILE A 161 -6.40 21.62 4.69
CA ILE A 161 -6.83 20.26 5.07
C ILE A 161 -5.63 19.32 5.22
N GLY A 162 -5.81 18.26 6.01
CA GLY A 162 -4.84 17.16 6.11
C GLY A 162 -5.27 15.96 5.28
N ALA A 163 -4.34 15.33 4.58
CA ALA A 163 -4.55 14.11 3.80
C ALA A 163 -4.97 12.92 4.69
N ASN A 164 -4.64 12.94 5.97
CA ASN A 164 -5.10 11.98 6.97
C ASN A 164 -6.59 12.14 7.37
N SER A 165 -7.31 13.14 6.85
CA SER A 165 -8.70 13.45 7.23
C SER A 165 -9.67 13.28 6.05
N ALA A 166 -10.21 12.07 5.89
CA ALA A 166 -11.29 11.74 4.95
C ALA A 166 -12.45 12.74 4.95
N SER A 167 -12.97 13.08 6.13
CA SER A 167 -14.04 14.07 6.29
C SER A 167 -13.63 15.49 5.84
N GLY A 168 -12.36 15.84 5.98
CA GLY A 168 -11.79 17.09 5.47
C GLY A 168 -11.75 17.13 3.94
N LEU A 169 -11.29 16.03 3.32
CA LEU A 169 -11.16 15.89 1.86
C LEU A 169 -12.51 15.97 1.13
N ARG A 170 -13.58 15.42 1.71
CA ARG A 170 -14.91 15.38 1.07
C ARG A 170 -15.67 16.70 1.12
N ARG A 171 -15.34 17.58 2.06
CA ARG A 171 -16.26 18.62 2.53
C ARG A 171 -16.52 19.74 1.53
N ARG A 172 -15.54 20.07 0.69
CA ARG A 172 -15.55 21.31 -0.10
C ARG A 172 -15.12 21.04 -1.54
N ARG A 173 -15.64 21.85 -2.46
CA ARG A 173 -15.20 21.92 -3.86
C ARG A 173 -14.16 23.02 -3.99
N ALA A 174 -13.25 22.91 -4.95
CA ALA A 174 -12.29 23.96 -5.22
C ALA A 174 -11.91 24.02 -6.69
N ARG A 175 -11.71 25.24 -7.21
CA ARG A 175 -11.18 25.44 -8.56
C ARG A 175 -9.66 25.29 -8.54
N LEU A 176 -9.00 25.82 -7.51
CA LEU A 176 -7.56 25.67 -7.30
C LEU A 176 -7.29 24.66 -6.18
N LEU A 177 -6.56 23.59 -6.51
CA LEU A 177 -6.05 22.63 -5.55
C LEU A 177 -4.55 22.80 -5.41
N ILE A 178 -4.07 22.93 -4.18
CA ILE A 178 -2.65 22.94 -3.86
C ILE A 178 -2.40 21.77 -2.91
N CYS A 179 -1.51 20.87 -3.29
CA CYS A 179 -1.11 19.71 -2.49
C CYS A 179 0.39 19.82 -2.25
N ASP A 180 0.78 20.15 -1.02
CA ASP A 180 2.19 20.19 -0.61
C ASP A 180 2.57 18.87 0.09
N GLU A 181 3.85 18.55 0.00
CA GLU A 181 4.48 17.32 0.50
C GLU A 181 3.72 16.03 0.18
N ILE A 182 3.32 15.85 -1.09
CA ILE A 182 2.49 14.71 -1.49
C ILE A 182 3.10 13.33 -1.22
N ASP A 183 4.43 13.21 -1.16
CA ASP A 183 5.09 11.96 -0.78
C ASP A 183 4.91 11.64 0.71
N GLY A 184 4.71 12.64 1.56
CA GLY A 184 4.43 12.47 2.99
C GLY A 184 2.99 12.04 3.29
N ASN A 185 2.10 12.00 2.29
CA ASN A 185 0.71 11.63 2.49
C ASN A 185 0.55 10.15 2.89
N PRO A 186 -0.41 9.83 3.77
CA PRO A 186 -0.72 8.44 4.08
C PRO A 186 -1.19 7.68 2.82
N PRO A 187 -0.94 6.37 2.72
CA PRO A 187 -1.40 5.55 1.58
C PRO A 187 -2.92 5.59 1.35
N SER A 188 -3.69 5.83 2.41
CA SER A 188 -5.15 5.95 2.37
C SER A 188 -5.64 6.97 3.39
N ALA A 189 -6.69 7.71 3.05
CA ALA A 189 -7.41 8.58 3.97
C ALA A 189 -8.42 7.76 4.79
N GLY A 190 -7.97 7.15 5.90
CA GLY A 190 -8.77 6.13 6.59
C GLY A 190 -9.00 4.93 5.66
N ASP A 191 -10.25 4.52 5.47
CA ASP A 191 -10.62 3.39 4.60
C ASP A 191 -11.09 3.82 3.20
N GLU A 192 -10.83 5.07 2.79
CA GLU A 192 -11.47 5.68 1.61
C GLU A 192 -10.61 5.74 0.35
N GLY A 193 -9.36 5.29 0.41
CA GLY A 193 -8.42 5.28 -0.71
C GLY A 193 -7.48 6.49 -0.72
N ASP A 194 -6.81 6.69 -1.86
CA ASP A 194 -5.72 7.67 -1.97
C ASP A 194 -6.22 9.12 -1.75
N PRO A 195 -5.64 9.88 -0.81
CA PRO A 195 -6.12 11.22 -0.47
C PRO A 195 -6.02 12.22 -1.61
N ILE A 196 -5.04 12.08 -2.52
CA ILE A 196 -4.83 13.02 -3.61
C ILE A 196 -5.89 12.81 -4.70
N GLU A 197 -6.22 11.56 -5.02
CA GLU A 197 -7.35 11.28 -5.92
C GLU A 197 -8.68 11.80 -5.35
N ILE A 198 -8.91 11.61 -4.04
CA ILE A 198 -10.12 12.13 -3.36
C ILE A 198 -10.18 13.66 -3.48
N VAL A 199 -9.07 14.38 -3.28
CA VAL A 199 -9.09 15.85 -3.40
C VAL A 199 -9.19 16.31 -4.86
N ILE A 200 -8.56 15.62 -5.81
CA ILE A 200 -8.66 15.93 -7.26
C ILE A 200 -10.13 15.90 -7.71
N SER A 201 -10.90 14.91 -7.26
CA SER A 201 -12.35 14.82 -7.58
C SER A 201 -13.15 16.05 -7.13
N ARG A 202 -12.64 16.84 -6.18
CA ARG A 202 -13.31 18.07 -5.70
C ARG A 202 -13.27 19.21 -6.71
N ALA A 203 -12.42 19.12 -7.73
CA ALA A 203 -12.27 20.12 -8.77
C ALA A 203 -13.01 19.79 -10.08
N GLU A 204 -13.56 18.57 -10.22
CA GLU A 204 -14.18 18.07 -11.47
C GLU A 204 -15.27 18.97 -12.05
N THR A 205 -16.05 19.63 -11.18
CA THR A 205 -17.15 20.51 -11.63
C THR A 205 -16.66 21.84 -12.22
N PHE A 206 -15.38 22.17 -12.11
CA PHE A 206 -14.79 23.38 -12.69
C PHE A 206 -14.08 23.06 -14.00
N TRP A 207 -14.56 23.65 -15.09
CA TRP A 207 -13.95 23.49 -16.42
C TRP A 207 -12.54 24.11 -16.49
N ASN A 208 -12.29 25.18 -15.74
CA ASN A 208 -11.01 25.89 -15.61
C ASN A 208 -10.28 25.57 -14.30
N ARG A 209 -10.41 24.32 -13.81
CA ARG A 209 -9.69 23.86 -12.61
C ARG A 209 -8.18 23.92 -12.79
N LYS A 210 -7.48 24.14 -11.68
CA LYS A 210 -6.01 24.21 -11.59
C LYS A 210 -5.50 23.41 -10.41
N ARG A 211 -4.38 22.73 -10.58
CA ARG A 211 -3.76 21.85 -9.58
C ARG A 211 -2.27 22.16 -9.44
N VAL A 212 -1.78 22.20 -8.21
CA VAL A 212 -0.36 22.31 -7.87
C VAL A 212 -0.01 21.14 -6.97
N LEU A 213 0.88 20.26 -7.42
CA LEU A 213 1.39 19.15 -6.63
C LEU A 213 2.89 19.35 -6.40
N ALA A 214 3.34 19.33 -5.15
CA ALA A 214 4.75 19.54 -4.82
C ALA A 214 5.23 18.54 -3.76
N SER A 215 6.47 18.07 -3.89
CA SER A 215 7.16 17.33 -2.83
C SER A 215 8.65 17.17 -3.13
N THR A 216 9.41 16.84 -2.09
CA THR A 216 10.67 16.08 -2.28
C THR A 216 10.32 14.62 -2.50
N CYS A 217 11.10 13.90 -3.29
CA CYS A 217 10.86 12.47 -3.52
C CYS A 217 11.30 11.59 -2.36
N THR A 218 10.84 10.34 -2.36
CA THR A 218 11.16 9.31 -1.35
C THR A 218 11.80 8.09 -2.02
N ASN A 219 11.30 6.88 -1.76
CA ASN A 219 11.82 5.67 -2.38
C ASN A 219 11.33 5.54 -3.83
N LYS A 220 12.17 4.98 -4.69
CA LYS A 220 11.82 4.71 -6.09
C LYS A 220 10.64 3.74 -6.15
N GLY A 221 9.66 4.06 -6.98
CA GLY A 221 8.42 3.27 -7.07
C GLY A 221 7.47 3.41 -5.88
N GLU A 222 7.80 4.25 -4.89
CA GLU A 222 6.87 4.66 -3.81
C GLU A 222 6.65 6.18 -3.78
N SER A 223 7.48 6.93 -4.50
CA SER A 223 7.39 8.37 -4.58
C SER A 223 6.22 8.79 -5.47
N ARG A 224 5.28 9.56 -4.93
CA ARG A 224 4.11 10.05 -5.67
C ARG A 224 4.48 11.19 -6.61
N ILE A 225 5.42 12.03 -6.20
CA ILE A 225 5.92 13.14 -7.02
C ILE A 225 6.70 12.62 -8.25
N GLU A 226 7.46 11.53 -8.10
CA GLU A 226 8.10 10.83 -9.23
C GLU A 226 7.05 10.38 -10.26
N GLY A 227 6.02 9.65 -9.82
CA GLY A 227 4.95 9.17 -10.71
C GLY A 227 4.18 10.29 -11.42
N ARG A 228 3.92 11.39 -10.72
CA ARG A 228 3.26 12.59 -11.29
C ARG A 228 4.16 13.31 -12.28
N TYR A 229 5.47 13.37 -12.02
CA TYR A 229 6.42 13.95 -12.96
C TYR A 229 6.55 13.10 -14.23
N GLU A 230 6.54 11.78 -14.15
CA GLU A 230 6.67 10.92 -15.34
C GLU A 230 5.52 11.08 -16.36
N ILE A 231 4.32 11.41 -15.90
CA ILE A 231 3.17 11.72 -16.77
C ILE A 231 3.06 13.20 -17.16
N SER A 232 4.00 14.03 -16.73
CA SER A 232 4.05 15.47 -17.01
C SER A 232 4.89 15.80 -18.25
N SER A 233 5.07 17.09 -18.54
CA SER A 233 5.97 17.61 -19.56
C SER A 233 7.46 17.37 -19.29
N LYS A 234 7.81 16.90 -18.08
CA LYS A 234 9.18 16.55 -17.66
C LYS A 234 10.20 17.67 -17.91
N GLY A 235 9.90 18.86 -17.40
CA GLY A 235 10.81 20.01 -17.45
C GLY A 235 12.04 19.83 -16.56
N LYS A 236 13.20 20.23 -17.07
CA LYS A 236 14.44 20.42 -16.31
C LYS A 236 14.99 21.83 -16.59
N TYR A 237 15.63 22.44 -15.59
CA TYR A 237 16.18 23.78 -15.73
C TYR A 237 17.60 23.71 -16.29
N TRP A 238 17.80 24.13 -17.53
CA TRP A 238 19.10 24.14 -18.20
C TRP A 238 19.75 25.50 -18.06
N VAL A 239 21.06 25.51 -17.84
CA VAL A 239 21.84 26.74 -17.66
C VAL A 239 22.97 26.81 -18.70
N PRO A 240 23.28 27.98 -19.26
CA PRO A 240 24.36 28.13 -20.22
C PRO A 240 25.72 28.11 -19.51
N CYS A 241 26.72 27.54 -20.16
CA CYS A 241 28.11 27.71 -19.75
C CYS A 241 28.54 29.19 -19.92
N THR A 242 29.23 29.75 -18.91
CA THR A 242 29.72 31.15 -18.96
C THR A 242 30.81 31.40 -20.00
N SER A 243 31.41 30.35 -20.56
CA SER A 243 32.43 30.43 -21.62
C SER A 243 31.89 30.16 -23.02
N CYS A 244 31.28 28.99 -23.26
CA CYS A 244 30.83 28.61 -24.60
C CYS A 244 29.34 28.89 -24.87
N GLY A 245 28.54 29.23 -23.85
CA GLY A 245 27.11 29.48 -23.99
C GLY A 245 26.23 28.24 -24.15
N GLU A 246 26.82 27.06 -24.39
CA GLU A 246 26.07 25.80 -24.53
C GLU A 246 25.33 25.44 -23.23
N LEU A 247 24.11 24.93 -23.39
CA LEU A 247 23.24 24.58 -22.27
C LEU A 247 23.65 23.25 -21.64
N MET A 248 23.67 23.21 -20.32
CA MET A 248 23.93 22.00 -19.54
C MET A 248 23.02 21.89 -18.31
N LEU A 249 22.93 20.70 -17.74
CA LEU A 249 22.29 20.45 -16.45
C LEU A 249 23.35 20.46 -15.35
N LEU A 250 23.04 21.11 -14.23
CA LEU A 250 23.83 21.00 -13.02
C LEU A 250 23.58 19.64 -12.36
N SER A 251 24.56 18.75 -12.47
CA SER A 251 24.53 17.40 -11.88
C SER A 251 25.61 17.27 -10.81
N PHE A 252 25.24 16.74 -9.65
CA PHE A 252 26.21 16.44 -8.58
C PHE A 252 27.27 15.43 -9.04
N ARG A 253 26.94 14.52 -9.97
CA ARG A 253 27.91 13.55 -10.52
C ARG A 253 29.06 14.22 -11.29
N GLY A 254 28.82 15.41 -11.84
CA GLY A 254 29.84 16.19 -12.54
C GLY A 254 30.73 17.01 -11.61
N LEU A 255 30.31 17.19 -10.35
CA LEU A 255 31.03 18.03 -9.39
C LEU A 255 32.35 17.37 -8.97
N LYS A 256 33.44 18.14 -8.98
CA LYS A 256 34.79 17.65 -8.70
C LYS A 256 35.46 18.46 -7.60
N TRP A 257 36.33 17.78 -6.86
CA TRP A 257 37.29 18.34 -5.89
C TRP A 257 38.50 17.39 -5.80
N PRO A 258 39.68 17.87 -5.34
CA PRO A 258 40.88 17.04 -5.26
C PRO A 258 40.69 15.79 -4.38
N LYS A 259 41.22 14.65 -4.84
CA LYS A 259 41.10 13.37 -4.15
C LYS A 259 41.88 13.40 -2.83
N GLY A 260 41.20 13.08 -1.73
CA GLY A 260 41.80 13.04 -0.39
C GLY A 260 41.69 14.37 0.37
N GLU A 261 41.29 15.46 -0.29
CA GLU A 261 41.13 16.77 0.33
C GLU A 261 39.69 17.02 0.77
N GLU A 262 39.49 17.94 1.72
CA GLU A 262 38.15 18.45 2.06
C GLU A 262 37.68 19.42 0.97
N PRO A 263 36.40 19.34 0.55
CA PRO A 263 35.83 20.31 -0.37
C PRO A 263 35.77 21.71 0.26
N THR A 264 36.36 22.68 -0.43
CA THR A 264 36.30 24.11 -0.11
C THR A 264 35.75 24.88 -1.30
N ILE A 265 35.45 26.17 -1.09
CA ILE A 265 34.96 27.04 -2.16
C ILE A 265 35.98 27.20 -3.30
N GLU A 266 37.28 27.14 -3.01
CA GLU A 266 38.35 27.31 -3.99
C GLU A 266 38.65 26.04 -4.79
N ASN A 267 38.47 24.86 -4.20
CA ASN A 267 38.87 23.59 -4.82
C ASN A 267 37.69 22.77 -5.38
N THR A 268 36.44 23.20 -5.16
CA THR A 268 35.24 22.55 -5.67
C THR A 268 34.77 23.21 -6.96
N TYR A 269 34.66 22.45 -8.04
CA TYR A 269 34.33 22.97 -9.36
C TYR A 269 33.52 21.99 -10.22
N LEU A 270 32.83 22.53 -11.22
CA LEU A 270 32.04 21.76 -12.19
C LEU A 270 32.63 21.98 -13.60
N PRO A 271 33.26 20.96 -14.23
CA PRO A 271 33.67 21.08 -15.62
C PRO A 271 32.46 21.15 -16.55
N CYS A 272 32.48 22.06 -17.52
CA CYS A 272 31.48 22.09 -18.58
C CYS A 272 31.56 20.81 -19.41
N GLU A 273 30.40 20.18 -19.66
CA GLU A 273 30.29 18.94 -20.44
C GLU A 273 30.62 19.13 -21.94
N HIS A 274 30.60 20.38 -22.44
CA HIS A 274 30.82 20.70 -23.85
C HIS A 274 32.25 21.18 -24.17
N CYS A 275 32.74 22.18 -23.43
CA CYS A 275 34.04 22.81 -23.70
C CYS A 275 35.12 22.51 -22.63
N GLY A 276 34.77 21.83 -21.54
CA GLY A 276 35.70 21.46 -20.49
C GLY A 276 36.15 22.60 -19.57
N VAL A 277 35.65 23.84 -19.76
CA VAL A 277 35.98 24.96 -18.86
C VAL A 277 35.58 24.63 -17.42
N VAL A 278 36.40 25.07 -16.47
CA VAL A 278 36.16 24.89 -15.03
C VAL A 278 35.19 25.98 -14.58
N LEU A 279 33.96 25.58 -14.24
CA LEU A 279 32.96 26.49 -13.66
C LEU A 279 33.07 26.44 -12.13
N THR A 280 33.00 27.61 -11.52
CA THR A 280 33.13 27.82 -10.08
C THR A 280 31.82 28.30 -9.48
N GLU A 281 31.76 28.37 -8.14
CA GLU A 281 30.61 28.93 -7.43
C GLU A 281 30.27 30.36 -7.89
N ALA A 282 31.26 31.15 -8.32
CA ALA A 282 31.07 32.51 -8.81
C ALA A 282 30.34 32.59 -10.16
N ASP A 283 30.39 31.54 -10.97
CA ASP A 283 29.68 31.47 -12.25
C ASP A 283 28.17 31.21 -12.06
N LYS A 284 27.81 30.54 -10.95
CA LYS A 284 26.46 30.03 -10.70
C LYS A 284 25.36 31.10 -10.80
N PRO A 285 25.47 32.32 -10.23
CA PRO A 285 24.42 33.32 -10.36
C PRO A 285 24.12 33.73 -11.80
N ALA A 286 25.15 33.94 -12.63
CA ALA A 286 24.98 34.29 -14.03
C ALA A 286 24.37 33.13 -14.84
N MET A 287 24.82 31.90 -14.57
CA MET A 287 24.26 30.68 -15.16
C MET A 287 22.77 30.53 -14.83
N LEU A 288 22.37 30.73 -13.57
CA LEU A 288 20.98 30.64 -13.13
C LEU A 288 20.12 31.75 -13.76
N ALA A 289 20.62 32.99 -13.82
CA ALA A 289 19.86 34.10 -14.40
C ALA A 289 19.58 33.90 -15.90
N ALA A 290 20.49 33.26 -16.62
CA ALA A 290 20.37 32.97 -18.06
C ALA A 290 19.77 31.58 -18.36
N GLY A 291 19.37 30.82 -17.33
CA GLY A 291 18.80 29.49 -17.49
C GLY A 291 17.36 29.48 -17.99
N ARG A 292 16.92 28.34 -18.52
CA ARG A 292 15.56 28.11 -19.01
C ARG A 292 15.08 26.69 -18.78
N TRP A 293 13.77 26.50 -18.65
CA TRP A 293 13.20 25.16 -18.64
C TRP A 293 13.17 24.56 -20.04
N ILE A 294 13.55 23.30 -20.14
CA ILE A 294 13.37 22.49 -21.35
C ILE A 294 12.52 21.29 -20.96
N HIS A 295 11.38 21.15 -21.62
CA HIS A 295 10.39 20.11 -21.41
C HIS A 295 10.53 19.02 -22.46
N GLU A 296 10.56 17.76 -22.04
CA GLU A 296 10.62 16.58 -22.93
C GLU A 296 9.29 16.37 -23.67
N HIS A 297 8.17 16.71 -23.03
CA HIS A 297 6.82 16.51 -23.54
C HIS A 297 5.96 17.79 -23.42
N PRO A 298 6.31 18.87 -24.13
CA PRO A 298 5.65 20.18 -24.00
C PRO A 298 4.17 20.19 -24.38
N GLU A 299 3.68 19.17 -25.09
CA GLU A 299 2.27 19.00 -25.46
C GLU A 299 1.37 18.55 -24.29
N ARG A 300 1.93 17.99 -23.22
CA ARG A 300 1.15 17.44 -22.09
C ARG A 300 0.59 18.54 -21.19
N LYS A 301 -0.70 18.45 -20.86
CA LYS A 301 -1.41 19.41 -19.98
C LYS A 301 -0.89 19.50 -18.54
N ILE A 302 -0.06 18.57 -18.11
CA ILE A 302 0.60 18.57 -16.80
C ILE A 302 2.00 19.12 -17.00
N ARG A 303 2.32 20.28 -16.40
CA ARG A 303 3.66 20.88 -16.48
C ARG A 303 4.52 20.42 -15.32
N GLY A 304 5.56 19.65 -15.61
CA GLY A 304 6.47 19.13 -14.58
C GLY A 304 7.77 19.91 -14.50
N TYR A 305 8.25 20.08 -13.27
CA TYR A 305 9.47 20.82 -12.96
C TYR A 305 10.34 20.00 -12.01
N TRP A 306 11.49 19.54 -12.50
CA TRP A 306 12.51 18.87 -11.70
C TRP A 306 13.70 19.79 -11.44
N ILE A 307 14.10 19.95 -10.18
CA ILE A 307 15.28 20.74 -9.81
C ILE A 307 15.95 20.23 -8.54
N ASN A 308 17.28 20.07 -8.59
CA ASN A 308 18.10 19.63 -7.47
C ASN A 308 18.77 20.80 -6.73
N LYS A 309 19.48 20.51 -5.64
CA LYS A 309 20.12 21.50 -4.77
C LYS A 309 21.32 22.21 -5.40
N MET A 310 21.89 21.71 -6.51
CA MET A 310 22.99 22.38 -7.22
C MET A 310 22.58 23.76 -7.78
N TYR A 311 21.27 23.96 -8.02
CA TYR A 311 20.70 25.23 -8.47
C TYR A 311 20.40 26.20 -7.33
N SER A 312 20.61 25.81 -6.07
CA SER A 312 20.26 26.66 -4.93
C SER A 312 21.18 27.88 -4.87
N PRO A 313 20.63 29.11 -4.77
CA PRO A 313 21.44 30.31 -4.50
C PRO A 313 21.91 30.37 -3.04
N PHE A 314 21.35 29.53 -2.15
CA PHE A 314 21.60 29.55 -0.71
C PHE A 314 22.57 28.48 -0.23
N VAL A 315 22.91 27.52 -1.09
CA VAL A 315 23.83 26.42 -0.76
C VAL A 315 24.92 26.38 -1.81
N ALA A 316 26.16 26.43 -1.36
CA ALA A 316 27.32 26.37 -2.24
C ALA A 316 27.65 24.94 -2.66
N TRP A 317 28.26 24.76 -3.83
CA TRP A 317 28.61 23.42 -4.31
C TRP A 317 29.58 22.68 -3.37
N TRP A 318 30.51 23.40 -2.74
CA TRP A 318 31.44 22.80 -1.77
C TRP A 318 30.72 22.26 -0.52
N GLU A 319 29.63 22.90 -0.07
CA GLU A 319 28.84 22.41 1.08
C GLU A 319 28.14 21.09 0.74
N LEU A 320 27.64 20.96 -0.50
CA LEU A 320 27.06 19.72 -1.01
C LEU A 320 28.12 18.61 -1.09
N ALA A 321 29.30 18.92 -1.64
CA ALA A 321 30.42 17.98 -1.70
C ALA A 321 30.87 17.54 -0.30
N ALA A 322 31.00 18.46 0.65
CA ALA A 322 31.39 18.16 2.03
C ALA A 322 30.32 17.31 2.74
N LYS A 323 29.03 17.63 2.55
CA LYS A 323 27.91 16.83 3.06
C LYS A 323 27.95 15.41 2.50
N PHE A 324 28.15 15.26 1.20
CA PHE A 324 28.28 13.96 0.55
C PHE A 324 29.48 13.18 1.09
N LYS A 325 30.67 13.79 1.14
CA LYS A 325 31.89 13.15 1.66
C LYS A 325 31.69 12.65 3.09
N ARG A 326 31.09 13.46 3.96
CA ARG A 326 30.77 13.08 5.35
C ARG A 326 29.81 11.90 5.44
N LEU A 327 28.78 11.86 4.60
CA LEU A 327 27.80 10.75 4.60
C LEU A 327 28.38 9.48 3.96
N ASN A 328 29.16 9.62 2.89
CA ASN A 328 29.80 8.52 2.18
C ASN A 328 31.00 7.93 2.93
N ALA A 329 31.68 8.71 3.79
CA ALA A 329 32.74 8.21 4.67
C ALA A 329 32.21 7.30 5.78
N ARG A 330 30.90 7.32 6.06
CA ARG A 330 30.26 6.42 7.03
C ARG A 330 30.02 5.01 6.46
N THR A 331 30.49 4.69 5.24
CA THR A 331 30.06 3.46 4.55
C THR A 331 31.17 2.56 4.01
N THR A 332 31.32 1.41 4.66
CA THR A 332 31.28 0.09 4.01
C THR A 332 29.99 -0.68 4.32
N GLU A 333 29.26 -0.37 5.41
CA GLU A 333 28.11 -1.17 5.89
C GLU A 333 26.75 -0.42 5.93
N ASP A 334 26.68 0.91 6.11
CA ASP A 334 25.41 1.65 6.28
C ASP A 334 25.05 2.58 5.09
N ARG A 335 24.72 1.99 3.94
CA ARG A 335 24.31 2.77 2.74
C ARG A 335 23.07 3.63 2.97
N GLU A 336 22.24 3.36 3.97
CA GLU A 336 21.02 4.13 4.22
C GLU A 336 21.32 5.56 4.67
N ALA A 337 22.48 5.82 5.27
CA ALA A 337 22.89 7.17 5.66
C ALA A 337 22.94 8.17 4.48
N LEU A 338 23.08 7.69 3.23
CA LEU A 338 23.06 8.53 2.02
C LEU A 338 21.64 8.85 1.53
N LYS A 339 20.60 8.16 2.00
CA LYS A 339 19.23 8.32 1.53
C LYS A 339 18.73 9.78 1.63
N PRO A 340 18.91 10.50 2.76
CA PRO A 340 18.51 11.90 2.84
C PRO A 340 19.24 12.79 1.82
N PHE A 341 20.49 12.49 1.47
CA PHE A 341 21.24 13.25 0.47
C PHE A 341 20.64 13.06 -0.93
N VAL A 342 20.38 11.81 -1.31
CA VAL A 342 19.78 11.47 -2.60
C VAL A 342 18.38 12.09 -2.74
N ASN A 343 17.52 11.91 -1.73
CA ASN A 343 16.15 12.41 -1.78
C ASN A 343 16.04 13.94 -1.65
N LEU A 344 16.70 14.53 -0.64
CA LEU A 344 16.48 15.92 -0.28
C LEU A 344 17.44 16.89 -0.99
N ASP A 345 18.63 16.47 -1.39
CA ASP A 345 19.58 17.34 -2.10
C ASP A 345 19.60 17.05 -3.61
N LEU A 346 19.65 15.79 -4.01
CA LEU A 346 19.71 15.46 -5.45
C LEU A 346 18.33 15.48 -6.12
N ALA A 347 17.25 15.49 -5.34
CA ALA A 347 15.88 15.29 -5.85
C ALA A 347 15.78 13.98 -6.67
N GLU A 348 16.48 12.94 -6.23
CA GLU A 348 16.48 11.62 -6.85
C GLU A 348 15.81 10.62 -5.90
N THR A 349 15.09 9.64 -6.47
CA THR A 349 14.46 8.59 -5.66
C THR A 349 15.49 7.59 -5.16
N TRP A 350 15.29 7.10 -3.94
CA TRP A 350 16.19 6.12 -3.33
C TRP A 350 15.82 4.71 -3.78
N GLU A 351 16.76 3.99 -4.38
CA GLU A 351 16.57 2.59 -4.73
C GLU A 351 16.75 1.72 -3.49
N VAL A 352 15.63 1.24 -2.94
CA VAL A 352 15.66 0.20 -1.92
C VAL A 352 16.11 -1.09 -2.61
N LYS A 353 17.23 -1.66 -2.17
CA LYS A 353 17.57 -3.02 -2.55
C LYS A 353 16.61 -3.93 -1.80
N ASP A 354 15.55 -4.38 -2.46
CA ASP A 354 14.74 -5.47 -1.92
C ASP A 354 15.62 -6.72 -1.83
N GLU A 355 16.00 -7.11 -0.61
CA GLU A 355 16.67 -8.37 -0.38
C GLU A 355 15.67 -9.49 -0.68
N LYS A 356 15.80 -10.07 -1.87
CA LYS A 356 15.10 -11.32 -2.17
C LYS A 356 15.72 -12.44 -1.36
N PRO A 357 14.91 -13.38 -0.85
CA PRO A 357 15.42 -14.65 -0.35
C PRO A 357 16.31 -15.30 -1.39
N ASP A 358 17.57 -15.55 -1.00
CA ASP A 358 18.52 -16.26 -1.86
C ASP A 358 18.11 -17.74 -1.91
N ARG A 359 17.61 -18.13 -3.08
CA ARG A 359 17.17 -19.50 -3.38
C ARG A 359 18.22 -20.53 -3.01
N ASN A 360 19.51 -20.28 -3.30
CA ASN A 360 20.55 -21.26 -3.04
C ASN A 360 20.80 -21.41 -1.53
N ARG A 361 20.78 -20.30 -0.78
CA ARG A 361 20.87 -20.35 0.69
C ARG A 361 19.71 -21.14 1.30
N LEU A 362 18.51 -21.04 0.75
CA LEU A 362 17.35 -21.80 1.24
C LEU A 362 17.50 -23.30 0.96
N VAL A 363 18.05 -23.67 -0.21
CA VAL A 363 18.34 -25.08 -0.56
C VAL A 363 19.40 -25.68 0.37
N ASP A 364 20.43 -24.91 0.70
CA ASP A 364 21.51 -25.34 1.59
C ASP A 364 21.08 -25.43 3.06
N ARG A 365 20.02 -24.70 3.44
CA ARG A 365 19.43 -24.70 4.80
C ARG A 365 18.54 -25.90 5.09
N ARG A 366 18.29 -26.78 4.11
CA ARG A 366 17.42 -27.94 4.31
C ARG A 366 17.98 -28.89 5.37
N GLU A 367 17.07 -29.43 6.16
CA GLU A 367 17.35 -30.35 7.25
C GLU A 367 17.01 -31.78 6.83
N THR A 368 17.67 -32.76 7.45
CA THR A 368 17.41 -34.18 7.21
C THR A 368 16.35 -34.68 8.18
N TYR A 369 15.08 -34.58 7.80
CA TYR A 369 13.95 -35.21 8.51
C TYR A 369 12.88 -35.65 7.51
N GLU A 370 12.16 -36.74 7.77
CA GLU A 370 11.08 -37.20 6.89
C GLU A 370 9.94 -37.72 7.75
N ILE A 371 8.85 -36.94 7.86
CA ILE A 371 7.73 -37.29 8.73
C ILE A 371 6.75 -38.20 8.00
N LEU A 372 6.44 -37.86 6.75
CA LEU A 372 5.49 -38.55 5.90
C LEU A 372 6.20 -39.02 4.63
N ARG A 373 5.84 -40.21 4.17
CA ARG A 373 6.31 -40.79 2.91
C ARG A 373 5.16 -41.45 2.17
N GLU A 374 5.18 -41.39 0.85
CA GLU A 374 4.34 -42.26 0.03
C GLU A 374 4.85 -43.70 0.07
N GLN A 375 4.02 -44.59 0.59
CA GLN A 375 4.25 -46.03 0.56
C GLN A 375 3.30 -46.66 -0.46
N ARG A 376 3.88 -47.49 -1.33
CA ARG A 376 3.17 -48.24 -2.34
C ARG A 376 3.09 -49.70 -1.91
N GLU A 377 1.89 -50.28 -1.94
CA GLU A 377 1.74 -51.73 -1.79
C GLU A 377 2.33 -52.44 -3.01
N GLU A 378 3.00 -53.57 -2.77
CA GLU A 378 3.69 -54.31 -3.81
C GLU A 378 2.68 -54.76 -4.88
N GLY A 379 2.88 -54.33 -6.13
CA GLY A 379 1.98 -54.60 -7.26
C GLY A 379 0.82 -53.62 -7.47
N ALA A 380 0.50 -52.71 -6.54
CA ALA A 380 -0.56 -51.71 -6.72
C ALA A 380 -0.14 -50.62 -7.74
N PRO A 381 -1.00 -50.05 -8.59
CA PRO A 381 -0.62 -48.93 -9.48
C PRO A 381 -0.15 -47.68 -8.72
N ALA A 382 0.66 -46.83 -9.36
CA ALA A 382 1.22 -45.62 -8.73
C ALA A 382 0.16 -44.64 -8.21
N SER A 383 -1.06 -44.68 -8.77
CA SER A 383 -2.22 -43.91 -8.32
C SER A 383 -2.82 -44.37 -6.98
N GLN A 384 -2.36 -45.49 -6.42
CA GLN A 384 -2.85 -46.07 -5.16
C GLN A 384 -1.85 -45.95 -3.99
N SER A 385 -0.76 -45.18 -4.14
CA SER A 385 0.20 -44.94 -3.06
C SER A 385 -0.49 -44.31 -1.84
N LYS A 386 -0.23 -44.84 -0.63
CA LYS A 386 -0.74 -44.34 0.64
C LYS A 386 0.29 -43.45 1.33
N LEU A 387 -0.14 -42.32 1.87
CA LEU A 387 0.73 -41.48 2.69
C LEU A 387 0.79 -42.08 4.08
N VAL A 388 1.99 -42.42 4.55
CA VAL A 388 2.23 -43.06 5.84
C VAL A 388 3.22 -42.24 6.66
N GLN A 389 3.06 -42.27 7.98
CA GLN A 389 4.01 -41.64 8.90
C GLN A 389 5.21 -42.56 9.13
N VAL A 390 6.41 -42.03 8.87
CA VAL A 390 7.68 -42.76 9.02
C VAL A 390 8.55 -42.22 10.16
N SER A 391 8.27 -41.02 10.66
CA SER A 391 8.86 -40.50 11.90
C SER A 391 7.88 -39.65 12.71
N LEU A 392 8.15 -39.47 14.00
CA LEU A 392 7.35 -38.62 14.89
C LEU A 392 7.49 -37.14 14.50
N LEU A 393 6.45 -36.34 14.75
CA LEU A 393 6.53 -34.89 14.59
C LEU A 393 7.57 -34.28 15.53
N PRO A 394 8.32 -33.24 15.10
CA PRO A 394 9.25 -32.52 15.97
C PRO A 394 8.56 -31.94 17.21
N ASP A 395 9.26 -31.92 18.34
CA ASP A 395 8.73 -31.49 19.66
C ASP A 395 8.12 -30.09 19.67
N SER A 396 8.60 -29.21 18.79
CA SER A 396 8.17 -27.83 18.68
C SER A 396 6.86 -27.65 17.92
N VAL A 397 6.37 -28.68 17.20
CA VAL A 397 5.13 -28.60 16.42
C VAL A 397 3.92 -28.74 17.34
N THR A 398 3.06 -27.73 17.37
CA THR A 398 1.87 -27.73 18.24
C THR A 398 0.56 -27.87 17.47
N VAL A 399 0.52 -27.50 16.20
CA VAL A 399 -0.67 -27.63 15.35
C VAL A 399 -0.29 -27.87 13.89
N LEU A 400 -1.12 -28.62 13.18
CA LEU A 400 -0.97 -28.90 11.76
C LEU A 400 -2.04 -28.16 10.95
N THR A 401 -1.66 -27.64 9.79
CA THR A 401 -2.60 -27.13 8.78
C THR A 401 -2.30 -27.76 7.43
N CYS A 402 -3.28 -27.69 6.53
CA CYS A 402 -3.12 -28.09 5.15
C CYS A 402 -3.62 -26.98 4.21
N SER A 403 -3.00 -26.88 3.04
CA SER A 403 -3.55 -26.12 1.92
C SER A 403 -3.60 -26.99 0.68
N VAL A 404 -4.55 -26.68 -0.20
CA VAL A 404 -4.79 -27.41 -1.44
C VAL A 404 -5.01 -26.41 -2.56
N ASP A 405 -4.27 -26.58 -3.66
CA ASP A 405 -4.45 -25.84 -4.90
C ASP A 405 -4.96 -26.78 -6.00
N VAL A 406 -5.98 -26.33 -6.73
CA VAL A 406 -6.68 -27.14 -7.75
C VAL A 406 -6.10 -26.82 -9.11
N GLN A 407 -5.52 -27.83 -9.76
CA GLN A 407 -4.96 -27.75 -11.10
C GLN A 407 -5.77 -28.59 -12.08
N VAL A 408 -5.54 -28.42 -13.38
CA VAL A 408 -6.33 -29.10 -14.42
C VAL A 408 -6.29 -30.63 -14.34
N ASP A 409 -5.19 -31.20 -13.84
CA ASP A 409 -4.90 -32.64 -13.86
C ASP A 409 -4.46 -33.21 -12.50
N ARG A 410 -4.55 -32.42 -11.42
CA ARG A 410 -4.17 -32.83 -10.06
C ARG A 410 -4.67 -31.86 -8.98
N LEU A 411 -4.63 -32.31 -7.73
CA LEU A 411 -4.73 -31.46 -6.55
C LEU A 411 -3.35 -31.37 -5.89
N GLU A 412 -2.71 -30.21 -5.89
CA GLU A 412 -1.47 -30.02 -5.14
C GLU A 412 -1.80 -29.68 -3.68
N PHE A 413 -1.03 -30.19 -2.73
CA PHE A 413 -1.26 -29.92 -1.31
C PHE A 413 0.04 -29.84 -0.52
N GLU A 414 -0.03 -29.10 0.58
CA GLU A 414 1.07 -28.97 1.53
C GLU A 414 0.54 -29.05 2.96
N ILE A 415 1.20 -29.84 3.80
CA ILE A 415 0.97 -29.94 5.23
C ILE A 415 2.09 -29.20 5.95
N VAL A 416 1.71 -28.26 6.83
CA VAL A 416 2.65 -27.45 7.62
C VAL A 416 2.37 -27.63 9.11
N GLY A 417 3.44 -27.88 9.87
CA GLY A 417 3.42 -27.83 11.32
C GLY A 417 3.80 -26.44 11.81
N TRP A 418 3.09 -25.92 12.80
CA TRP A 418 3.35 -24.61 13.40
C TRP A 418 3.71 -24.79 14.87
N GLY A 419 4.71 -24.05 15.31
CA GLY A 419 5.21 -24.04 16.68
C GLY A 419 5.24 -22.64 17.26
N HIS A 420 5.84 -22.51 18.44
CA HIS A 420 5.91 -21.26 19.19
C HIS A 420 6.42 -20.09 18.33
N LYS A 421 5.80 -18.91 18.46
CA LYS A 421 6.12 -17.70 17.68
C LYS A 421 6.19 -17.93 16.16
N ARG A 422 5.31 -18.80 15.64
CA ARG A 422 5.13 -19.07 14.20
C ARG A 422 6.36 -19.67 13.50
N GLU A 423 7.25 -20.29 14.26
CA GLU A 423 8.21 -21.23 13.68
C GLU A 423 7.43 -22.34 12.96
N SER A 424 7.88 -22.77 11.79
CA SER A 424 7.11 -23.69 10.95
C SER A 424 7.95 -24.78 10.31
N TRP A 425 7.35 -25.95 10.10
CA TRP A 425 7.96 -27.13 9.50
C TRP A 425 7.18 -27.57 8.27
N SER A 426 7.85 -27.71 7.13
CA SER A 426 7.27 -28.42 5.98
C SER A 426 7.18 -29.90 6.33
N ILE A 427 5.96 -30.39 6.59
CA ILE A 427 5.71 -31.78 6.99
C ILE A 427 5.61 -32.67 5.75
N TYR A 428 4.87 -32.23 4.74
CA TYR A 428 4.78 -32.89 3.44
C TYR A 428 4.33 -31.92 2.37
N VAL A 429 4.88 -32.05 1.16
CA VAL A 429 4.41 -31.40 -0.06
C VAL A 429 4.19 -32.49 -1.09
N GLY A 430 3.00 -32.54 -1.68
CA GLY A 430 2.67 -33.58 -2.66
C GLY A 430 1.52 -33.18 -3.56
N ASN A 431 1.06 -34.13 -4.37
CA ASN A 431 -0.11 -33.96 -5.21
C ASN A 431 -0.92 -35.24 -5.28
N VAL A 432 -2.23 -35.08 -5.50
CA VAL A 432 -3.15 -36.17 -5.84
C VAL A 432 -3.39 -36.09 -7.35
N PRO A 433 -2.79 -36.98 -8.17
CA PRO A 433 -2.93 -36.93 -9.61
C PRO A 433 -4.35 -37.34 -10.05
N GLY A 434 -4.88 -36.65 -11.05
CA GLY A 434 -6.19 -36.93 -11.66
C GLY A 434 -7.01 -35.67 -11.92
N ASP A 435 -7.94 -35.75 -12.86
CA ASP A 435 -8.90 -34.69 -13.17
C ASP A 435 -9.76 -34.37 -11.93
N PRO A 436 -9.78 -33.11 -11.44
CA PRO A 436 -10.63 -32.71 -10.31
C PRO A 436 -12.13 -32.95 -10.50
N LYS A 437 -12.61 -33.24 -11.72
CA LYS A 437 -14.01 -33.65 -11.93
C LYS A 437 -14.29 -35.09 -11.50
N ASN A 438 -13.23 -35.88 -11.26
CA ASN A 438 -13.36 -37.24 -10.79
C ASN A 438 -13.40 -37.27 -9.25
N GLU A 439 -14.52 -37.72 -8.69
CA GLU A 439 -14.75 -37.84 -7.25
C GLU A 439 -13.67 -38.66 -6.53
N ALA A 440 -13.04 -39.64 -7.20
CA ALA A 440 -11.97 -40.43 -6.62
C ALA A 440 -10.76 -39.59 -6.17
N VAL A 441 -10.46 -38.49 -6.89
CA VAL A 441 -9.36 -37.57 -6.56
C VAL A 441 -9.65 -36.86 -5.24
N TRP A 442 -10.88 -36.37 -5.06
CA TRP A 442 -11.33 -35.71 -3.83
C TRP A 442 -11.45 -36.68 -2.65
N LEU A 443 -11.90 -37.91 -2.86
CA LEU A 443 -11.93 -38.94 -1.82
C LEU A 443 -10.52 -39.26 -1.32
N ARG A 444 -9.54 -39.32 -2.22
CA ARG A 444 -8.14 -39.53 -1.86
C ARG A 444 -7.58 -38.36 -1.04
N LEU A 445 -7.89 -37.12 -1.44
CA LEU A 445 -7.55 -35.95 -0.64
C LEU A 445 -8.20 -36.02 0.74
N ASP A 446 -9.48 -36.37 0.85
CA ASP A 446 -10.18 -36.46 2.12
C ASP A 446 -9.57 -37.50 3.08
N GLN A 447 -9.02 -38.60 2.54
CA GLN A 447 -8.28 -39.58 3.33
C GLN A 447 -7.00 -38.98 3.92
N ILE A 448 -6.29 -38.14 3.15
CA ILE A 448 -5.09 -37.43 3.62
C ILE A 448 -5.50 -36.42 4.72
N LEU A 449 -6.60 -35.69 4.53
CA LEU A 449 -7.09 -34.71 5.50
C LEU A 449 -7.64 -35.32 6.80
N GLN A 450 -7.83 -36.64 6.86
CA GLN A 450 -8.25 -37.37 8.07
C GLN A 450 -7.07 -37.96 8.85
N MET A 451 -5.83 -37.78 8.37
CA MET A 451 -4.66 -38.29 9.07
C MET A 451 -4.48 -37.59 10.42
N GLU A 452 -4.13 -38.38 11.42
CA GLU A 452 -3.62 -37.91 12.70
C GLU A 452 -2.15 -38.35 12.80
N LEU A 453 -1.27 -37.41 13.09
CA LEU A 453 0.17 -37.66 13.13
C LEU A 453 0.64 -37.78 14.58
N GLN A 454 1.41 -38.81 14.86
CA GLN A 454 1.98 -39.04 16.19
C GLN A 454 3.07 -38.00 16.48
N HIS A 455 2.92 -37.31 17.61
CA HIS A 455 3.87 -36.33 18.11
C HIS A 455 4.98 -36.99 18.94
N HIS A 456 6.16 -36.36 19.02
CA HIS A 456 7.28 -36.85 19.85
C HIS A 456 6.86 -37.16 21.30
N ARG A 457 5.88 -36.42 21.81
CA ARG A 457 5.31 -36.55 23.16
C ARG A 457 4.16 -37.55 23.31
N GLY A 458 3.87 -38.34 22.27
CA GLY A 458 2.85 -39.39 22.29
C GLY A 458 1.43 -38.96 21.94
N SER A 459 1.13 -37.66 21.92
CA SER A 459 -0.17 -37.15 21.45
C SER A 459 -0.37 -37.37 19.95
N MET A 460 -1.61 -37.60 19.52
CA MET A 460 -1.99 -37.62 18.09
C MET A 460 -2.47 -36.22 17.69
N LEU A 461 -1.86 -35.64 16.66
CA LEU A 461 -2.23 -34.32 16.15
C LEU A 461 -2.98 -34.44 14.82
N PRO A 462 -4.26 -34.02 14.76
CA PRO A 462 -5.00 -33.94 13.50
C PRO A 462 -4.57 -32.71 12.69
N ILE A 463 -4.90 -32.70 11.40
CA ILE A 463 -4.88 -31.48 10.58
C ILE A 463 -6.02 -30.56 11.06
N ALA A 464 -5.69 -29.46 11.71
CA ALA A 464 -6.63 -28.61 12.43
C ALA A 464 -7.45 -27.68 11.52
N ALA A 465 -6.91 -27.28 10.37
CA ALA A 465 -7.60 -26.50 9.37
C ALA A 465 -7.04 -26.77 7.98
N THR A 466 -7.92 -26.79 6.97
CA THR A 466 -7.54 -26.95 5.57
C THR A 466 -8.18 -25.88 4.70
N PHE A 467 -7.38 -25.19 3.90
CA PHE A 467 -7.87 -24.24 2.90
C PHE A 467 -7.70 -24.81 1.49
N VAL A 468 -8.80 -24.83 0.72
CA VAL A 468 -8.80 -25.26 -0.68
C VAL A 468 -9.02 -24.03 -1.57
N ASP A 469 -8.11 -23.75 -2.50
CA ASP A 469 -8.24 -22.60 -3.40
C ASP A 469 -9.38 -22.82 -4.41
N SER A 470 -10.32 -21.89 -4.44
CA SER A 470 -11.45 -21.87 -5.39
C SER A 470 -11.16 -21.06 -6.66
N GLY A 471 -9.92 -20.62 -6.87
CA GLY A 471 -9.50 -19.82 -8.02
C GLY A 471 -9.69 -20.49 -9.38
N PHE A 472 -9.43 -21.80 -9.47
CA PHE A 472 -9.49 -22.57 -10.73
C PHE A 472 -10.89 -23.16 -11.00
N ASP A 473 -11.40 -24.02 -10.11
CA ASP A 473 -12.71 -24.68 -10.24
C ASP A 473 -13.54 -24.52 -8.96
N ALA A 474 -14.19 -23.36 -8.83
CA ALA A 474 -15.00 -23.03 -7.66
C ALA A 474 -16.14 -24.04 -7.38
N PRO A 475 -16.91 -24.52 -8.39
CA PRO A 475 -17.93 -25.54 -8.16
C PRO A 475 -17.43 -26.80 -7.46
N GLU A 476 -16.36 -27.44 -7.97
CA GLU A 476 -15.84 -28.68 -7.38
C GLU A 476 -15.30 -28.46 -5.97
N VAL A 477 -14.59 -27.35 -5.76
CA VAL A 477 -14.11 -26.94 -4.43
C VAL A 477 -15.26 -26.75 -3.45
N TYR A 478 -16.36 -26.13 -3.87
CA TYR A 478 -17.52 -25.90 -3.00
C TYR A 478 -18.26 -27.20 -2.70
N ASN A 479 -18.37 -28.12 -3.66
CA ASN A 479 -18.95 -29.45 -3.45
C ASN A 479 -18.14 -30.27 -2.43
N PHE A 480 -16.81 -30.17 -2.47
CA PHE A 480 -15.93 -30.84 -1.54
C PHE A 480 -15.95 -30.23 -0.12
N THR A 481 -15.83 -28.90 -0.03
CA THR A 481 -15.62 -28.18 1.24
C THR A 481 -16.90 -28.03 2.05
N LYS A 482 -18.04 -27.79 1.41
CA LYS A 482 -19.34 -27.60 2.07
C LYS A 482 -19.71 -28.70 3.08
N PRO A 483 -19.73 -30.00 2.73
CA PRO A 483 -20.04 -31.06 3.70
C PRO A 483 -18.96 -31.24 4.77
N ARG A 484 -17.76 -30.67 4.59
CA ARG A 484 -16.59 -30.86 5.47
C ARG A 484 -16.25 -29.61 6.31
N ALA A 485 -17.07 -28.57 6.24
CA ALA A 485 -16.88 -27.35 7.02
C ALA A 485 -16.83 -27.60 8.54
N TYR A 486 -17.53 -28.63 9.04
CA TYR A 486 -17.48 -29.04 10.44
C TYR A 486 -16.11 -29.58 10.89
N ARG A 487 -15.29 -30.04 9.94
CA ARG A 487 -13.89 -30.48 10.13
C ARG A 487 -12.88 -29.38 9.79
N TRP A 488 -13.32 -28.12 9.73
CA TRP A 488 -12.46 -26.98 9.38
C TRP A 488 -11.81 -27.05 7.99
N VAL A 489 -12.48 -27.71 7.05
CA VAL A 489 -12.10 -27.70 5.63
C VAL A 489 -12.93 -26.61 4.92
N PHE A 490 -12.28 -25.53 4.49
CA PHE A 490 -12.95 -24.37 3.92
C PHE A 490 -12.44 -24.03 2.52
N ALA A 491 -13.35 -23.50 1.70
CA ALA A 491 -12.96 -22.86 0.46
C ALA A 491 -12.27 -21.52 0.78
N SER A 492 -11.29 -21.16 -0.02
CA SER A 492 -10.57 -19.89 0.07
C SER A 492 -10.45 -19.23 -1.31
N LYS A 493 -10.28 -17.91 -1.30
CA LYS A 493 -10.06 -17.12 -2.52
C LYS A 493 -9.12 -15.96 -2.24
N GLY A 494 -8.08 -15.82 -3.05
CA GLY A 494 -7.17 -14.67 -2.98
C GLY A 494 -7.86 -13.35 -3.35
N SER A 495 -7.54 -12.29 -2.60
CA SER A 495 -7.94 -10.91 -2.92
C SER A 495 -6.98 -10.29 -3.95
N SER A 496 -7.53 -9.56 -4.93
CA SER A 496 -6.73 -8.76 -5.88
C SER A 496 -6.17 -7.48 -5.27
N GLU A 497 -6.69 -7.04 -4.11
CA GLU A 497 -6.22 -5.85 -3.41
C GLU A 497 -4.94 -6.14 -2.60
N PHE A 498 -3.84 -5.45 -2.93
CA PHE A 498 -2.54 -5.66 -2.29
C PHE A 498 -2.54 -5.41 -0.77
N ASN A 499 -3.29 -4.41 -0.31
CA ASN A 499 -3.39 -4.02 1.10
C ASN A 499 -4.58 -4.68 1.83
N HIS A 500 -5.21 -5.68 1.22
CA HIS A 500 -6.27 -6.42 1.89
C HIS A 500 -5.74 -7.09 3.16
N VAL A 501 -6.57 -7.16 4.20
CA VAL A 501 -6.21 -7.83 5.47
C VAL A 501 -5.74 -9.27 5.20
N PRO A 502 -4.72 -9.78 5.91
CA PRO A 502 -4.15 -11.12 5.64
C PRO A 502 -5.20 -12.23 5.58
N LEU A 503 -6.17 -12.20 6.50
CA LEU A 503 -7.34 -13.07 6.48
C LEU A 503 -8.59 -12.26 6.85
N ALA A 504 -9.58 -12.21 5.95
CA ALA A 504 -10.88 -11.64 6.28
C ALA A 504 -11.73 -12.64 7.08
N LYS A 505 -12.76 -12.12 7.77
CA LYS A 505 -13.76 -12.96 8.44
C LYS A 505 -14.45 -13.88 7.42
N LYS A 506 -14.75 -15.12 7.82
CA LYS A 506 -15.48 -16.06 6.98
C LYS A 506 -16.82 -15.49 6.56
N LYS A 507 -17.16 -15.67 5.29
CA LYS A 507 -18.43 -15.21 4.71
C LYS A 507 -19.23 -16.42 4.23
N HIS A 508 -20.53 -16.40 4.48
CA HIS A 508 -21.46 -17.36 3.90
C HIS A 508 -21.85 -16.91 2.48
N ILE A 509 -21.74 -17.80 1.50
CA ILE A 509 -22.22 -17.56 0.14
C ILE A 509 -23.57 -18.26 -0.03
N ASP A 510 -24.64 -17.48 0.03
CA ASP A 510 -26.00 -18.02 0.08
C ASP A 510 -26.38 -18.86 -1.15
N ARG A 511 -25.93 -18.46 -2.35
CA ARG A 511 -26.24 -19.17 -3.60
C ARG A 511 -25.68 -20.60 -3.65
N SER A 512 -24.47 -20.80 -3.12
CA SER A 512 -23.79 -22.10 -3.11
C SER A 512 -23.89 -22.81 -1.76
N ASN A 513 -24.39 -22.11 -0.73
CA ASN A 513 -24.48 -22.55 0.66
C ASN A 513 -23.12 -23.08 1.17
N VAL A 514 -22.08 -22.26 1.02
CA VAL A 514 -20.68 -22.59 1.40
C VAL A 514 -20.07 -21.44 2.20
N TRP A 515 -19.17 -21.78 3.12
CA TRP A 515 -18.33 -20.81 3.83
C TRP A 515 -17.05 -20.55 3.04
N LEU A 516 -16.76 -19.28 2.76
CA LEU A 516 -15.57 -18.83 2.02
C LEU A 516 -14.73 -17.87 2.88
N TYR A 517 -13.41 -18.07 2.87
CA TYR A 517 -12.44 -17.10 3.36
C TYR A 517 -11.82 -16.30 2.22
N GLN A 518 -11.78 -14.97 2.36
CA GLN A 518 -11.03 -14.11 1.46
C GLN A 518 -9.63 -13.86 2.06
N VAL A 519 -8.60 -14.18 1.27
CA VAL A 519 -7.20 -14.20 1.72
C VAL A 519 -6.45 -13.01 1.14
N GLY A 520 -5.81 -12.21 2.00
CA GLY A 520 -4.94 -11.11 1.62
C GLY A 520 -3.57 -11.60 1.17
N VAL A 521 -3.50 -12.18 -0.04
CA VAL A 521 -2.29 -12.82 -0.58
C VAL A 521 -1.08 -11.89 -0.59
N GLY A 522 -1.28 -10.60 -0.87
CA GLY A 522 -0.20 -9.62 -0.91
C GLY A 522 0.54 -9.44 0.42
N GLN A 523 -0.22 -9.33 1.52
CA GLN A 523 0.34 -9.18 2.88
C GLN A 523 0.93 -10.49 3.41
N ILE A 524 0.32 -11.63 3.09
CA ILE A 524 0.86 -12.94 3.49
C ILE A 524 2.17 -13.23 2.75
N LYS A 525 2.26 -13.00 1.43
CA LYS A 525 3.51 -13.16 0.67
C LYS A 525 4.62 -12.29 1.25
N LYS A 526 4.32 -11.06 1.67
CA LYS A 526 5.30 -10.18 2.35
C LYS A 526 5.82 -10.80 3.65
N THR A 527 4.91 -11.35 4.47
CA THR A 527 5.27 -12.04 5.71
C THR A 527 6.12 -13.29 5.42
N ILE A 528 5.74 -14.11 4.44
CA ILE A 528 6.50 -15.31 4.06
C ILE A 528 7.90 -14.93 3.59
N TYR A 529 8.04 -13.93 2.71
CA TYR A 529 9.36 -13.49 2.24
C TYR A 529 10.24 -12.98 3.39
N ALA A 530 9.66 -12.26 4.36
CA ALA A 530 10.39 -11.85 5.56
C ALA A 530 10.82 -13.08 6.41
N ASN A 531 9.95 -14.07 6.56
CA ASN A 531 10.26 -15.31 7.29
C ASN A 531 11.35 -16.15 6.61
N LEU A 532 11.38 -16.17 5.26
CA LEU A 532 12.42 -16.87 4.50
C LEU A 532 13.82 -16.29 4.76
N MET A 533 13.91 -14.99 5.06
CA MET A 533 15.15 -14.29 5.39
C MET A 533 15.68 -14.59 6.80
N VAL A 534 14.88 -15.21 7.67
CA VAL A 534 15.34 -15.61 9.02
C VAL A 534 16.33 -16.76 8.89
N THR A 535 17.56 -16.57 9.37
CA THR A 535 18.66 -17.54 9.16
C THR A 535 18.89 -18.49 10.33
N ALA A 536 18.32 -18.23 11.50
CA ALA A 536 18.49 -19.04 12.70
C ALA A 536 17.15 -19.62 13.18
N PRO A 537 17.10 -20.89 13.62
CA PRO A 537 15.92 -21.48 14.25
C PRO A 537 15.37 -20.62 15.39
N GLY A 538 14.05 -20.58 15.51
CA GLY A 538 13.31 -19.75 16.45
C GLY A 538 12.14 -18.98 15.81
N PRO A 539 11.79 -17.80 16.34
CA PRO A 539 10.62 -17.04 15.91
C PRO A 539 10.56 -16.84 14.39
N ALA A 540 9.43 -17.23 13.79
CA ALA A 540 9.16 -17.13 12.35
C ALA A 540 10.10 -17.90 11.41
N TYR A 541 11.03 -18.71 11.93
CA TYR A 541 11.91 -19.54 11.10
C TYR A 541 11.12 -20.64 10.37
N MET A 542 11.55 -20.98 9.15
CA MET A 542 10.90 -21.98 8.30
C MET A 542 11.85 -23.15 8.04
N HIS A 543 11.56 -24.28 8.66
CA HIS A 543 12.22 -25.55 8.46
C HIS A 543 11.73 -26.22 7.17
N PHE A 544 12.69 -26.65 6.35
CA PHE A 544 12.47 -27.37 5.10
C PHE A 544 13.28 -28.66 5.14
N THR A 545 12.74 -29.72 4.55
CA THR A 545 13.39 -31.03 4.53
C THR A 545 14.03 -31.34 3.18
N THR A 546 15.12 -32.11 3.21
CA THR A 546 15.70 -32.72 2.01
C THR A 546 14.80 -33.76 1.32
N ALA A 547 13.76 -34.29 1.99
CA ALA A 547 12.91 -35.37 1.49
C ALA A 547 12.01 -34.95 0.31
N HIS A 548 11.27 -33.84 0.46
CA HIS A 548 10.32 -33.37 -0.55
C HIS A 548 10.47 -31.89 -0.94
N ASN A 549 11.23 -31.07 -0.20
CA ASN A 549 11.54 -29.72 -0.64
C ASN A 549 12.74 -29.76 -1.60
N THR A 550 12.46 -30.09 -2.86
CA THR A 550 13.48 -30.13 -3.92
C THR A 550 13.97 -28.71 -4.27
N PRO A 551 15.09 -28.56 -4.99
CA PRO A 551 15.50 -27.24 -5.47
C PRO A 551 14.41 -26.52 -6.29
N GLU A 552 13.61 -27.26 -7.06
CA GLU A 552 12.47 -26.74 -7.83
C GLU A 552 11.36 -26.18 -6.93
N TYR A 553 11.15 -26.76 -5.73
CA TYR A 553 10.22 -26.21 -4.74
C TYR A 553 10.62 -24.78 -4.34
N PHE A 554 11.92 -24.50 -4.17
CA PHE A 554 12.40 -23.15 -3.85
C PHE A 554 12.35 -22.21 -5.05
N ASP A 555 12.55 -22.73 -6.27
CA ASP A 555 12.33 -21.96 -7.49
C ASP A 555 10.88 -21.46 -7.56
N GLN A 556 9.92 -22.30 -7.19
CA GLN A 556 8.51 -21.91 -7.11
C GLN A 556 8.20 -20.99 -5.91
N LEU A 557 8.76 -21.29 -4.74
CA LEU A 557 8.54 -20.50 -3.51
C LEU A 557 9.06 -19.05 -3.66
N THR A 558 10.11 -18.86 -4.47
CA THR A 558 10.75 -17.55 -4.74
C THR A 558 10.44 -17.02 -6.15
N ALA A 559 9.46 -17.59 -6.84
CA ALA A 559 9.14 -17.27 -8.24
C ALA A 559 8.56 -15.86 -8.47
N GLU A 560 8.14 -15.18 -7.39
CA GLU A 560 7.51 -13.87 -7.46
C GLU A 560 8.40 -12.78 -6.88
N THR A 561 8.17 -11.56 -7.36
CA THR A 561 8.97 -10.40 -6.98
C THR A 561 8.03 -9.25 -6.72
N LEU A 562 8.19 -8.57 -5.59
CA LEU A 562 7.41 -7.37 -5.30
C LEU A 562 7.86 -6.27 -6.26
N GLU A 563 6.96 -5.83 -7.13
CA GLU A 563 7.20 -4.77 -8.10
C GLU A 563 6.32 -3.56 -7.75
N SER A 564 6.93 -2.39 -7.75
CA SER A 564 6.22 -1.12 -7.75
C SER A 564 5.89 -0.69 -9.18
N TYR A 565 4.67 -0.22 -9.40
CA TYR A 565 4.23 0.35 -10.67
C TYR A 565 3.40 1.62 -10.42
N TYR A 566 3.23 2.44 -11.44
CA TYR A 566 2.43 3.65 -11.35
C TYR A 566 1.08 3.47 -12.04
N GLU A 567 0.01 3.86 -11.36
CA GLU A 567 -1.35 3.95 -11.89
C GLU A 567 -1.85 5.37 -11.66
N HIS A 568 -2.21 6.08 -12.75
CA HIS A 568 -2.55 7.52 -12.71
C HIS A 568 -1.48 8.41 -12.03
N GLY A 569 -0.20 8.04 -12.14
CA GLY A 569 0.91 8.76 -11.51
C GLY A 569 1.08 8.48 -10.02
N PHE A 570 0.34 7.51 -9.45
CA PHE A 570 0.50 7.08 -8.07
C PHE A 570 1.09 5.68 -7.94
N PRO A 571 2.00 5.47 -6.96
CA PRO A 571 2.68 4.21 -6.77
C PRO A 571 1.73 3.17 -6.19
N ARG A 572 1.73 2.01 -6.83
CA ARG A 572 1.03 0.79 -6.44
C ARG A 572 2.04 -0.35 -6.37
N LYS A 573 1.75 -1.35 -5.55
CA LYS A 573 2.57 -2.55 -5.43
C LYS A 573 1.81 -3.77 -5.93
N ARG A 574 2.51 -4.68 -6.58
CA ARG A 574 2.00 -6.00 -6.97
C ARG A 574 3.10 -7.04 -6.88
N TRP A 575 2.71 -8.28 -6.60
CA TRP A 575 3.61 -9.40 -6.80
C TRP A 575 3.59 -9.78 -8.28
N LYS A 576 4.78 -9.80 -8.90
CA LYS A 576 4.97 -10.16 -10.29
C LYS A 576 5.68 -11.50 -10.37
N LYS A 577 5.03 -12.46 -11.00
CA LYS A 577 5.61 -13.77 -11.31
C LYS A 577 6.67 -13.64 -12.41
N GLN A 578 7.79 -14.33 -12.25
CA GLN A 578 8.82 -14.40 -13.29
C GLN A 578 8.25 -15.10 -14.55
N PRO A 579 8.56 -14.61 -15.76
CA PRO A 579 8.05 -15.22 -16.99
C PRO A 579 8.42 -16.70 -17.09
N GLY A 580 7.43 -17.56 -17.34
CA GLY A 580 7.63 -19.02 -17.44
C GLY A 580 7.84 -19.75 -16.11
N ALA A 581 7.90 -19.04 -14.97
CA ALA A 581 8.05 -19.67 -13.67
C ALA A 581 6.72 -20.24 -13.15
N ARG A 582 6.82 -21.40 -12.52
CA ARG A 582 5.80 -22.03 -11.67
C ARG A 582 5.85 -21.38 -10.28
N ASN A 583 4.73 -21.29 -9.56
CA ASN A 583 4.62 -20.60 -8.27
C ASN A 583 3.72 -21.31 -7.26
N GLU A 584 3.31 -22.55 -7.55
CA GLU A 584 2.33 -23.31 -6.78
C GLU A 584 2.80 -23.54 -5.34
N ALA A 585 4.10 -23.81 -5.13
CA ALA A 585 4.68 -23.89 -3.78
C ALA A 585 4.47 -22.63 -2.93
N LEU A 586 4.57 -21.44 -3.54
CA LEU A 586 4.33 -20.17 -2.85
C LEU A 586 2.84 -20.01 -2.51
N ASP A 587 1.95 -20.32 -3.46
CA ASP A 587 0.52 -20.19 -3.26
C ASP A 587 0.00 -21.18 -2.20
N LEU A 588 0.48 -22.43 -2.20
CA LEU A 588 0.24 -23.40 -1.12
C LEU A 588 0.70 -22.86 0.22
N ARG A 589 1.89 -22.28 0.31
CA ARG A 589 2.41 -21.73 1.57
C ARG A 589 1.59 -20.54 2.07
N VAL A 590 1.09 -19.70 1.15
CA VAL A 590 0.18 -18.58 1.46
C VAL A 590 -1.13 -19.08 2.06
N TYR A 591 -1.76 -20.07 1.43
CA TYR A 591 -3.03 -20.62 1.93
C TYR A 591 -2.84 -21.43 3.22
N ASN A 592 -1.69 -22.06 3.43
CA ASN A 592 -1.35 -22.70 4.72
C ASN A 592 -1.24 -21.67 5.83
N TYR A 593 -0.56 -20.55 5.58
CA TYR A 593 -0.49 -19.45 6.54
C TYR A 593 -1.88 -18.88 6.83
N ALA A 594 -2.73 -18.75 5.81
CA ALA A 594 -4.12 -18.31 5.98
C ALA A 594 -4.96 -19.31 6.81
N ALA A 595 -4.81 -20.61 6.57
CA ALA A 595 -5.46 -21.66 7.36
C ALA A 595 -5.02 -21.59 8.83
N PHE A 596 -3.73 -21.37 9.10
CA PHE A 596 -3.21 -21.15 10.46
C PHE A 596 -3.84 -19.92 11.13
N LEU A 597 -3.90 -18.78 10.43
CA LEU A 597 -4.54 -17.57 10.95
C LEU A 597 -6.04 -17.76 11.23
N SER A 598 -6.71 -18.71 10.57
CA SER A 598 -8.14 -18.97 10.78
C SER A 598 -8.45 -19.60 12.13
N LEU A 599 -7.47 -20.25 12.77
CA LEU A 599 -7.64 -20.97 14.03
C LEU A 599 -7.89 -20.02 15.22
N SER A 600 -7.39 -18.78 15.17
CA SER A 600 -7.57 -17.80 16.25
C SER A 600 -7.30 -16.37 15.79
N GLU A 601 -8.03 -15.40 16.35
CA GLU A 601 -7.70 -13.98 16.24
C GLU A 601 -6.36 -13.62 16.93
N GLN A 602 -5.85 -14.49 17.82
CA GLN A 602 -4.56 -14.33 18.49
C GLN A 602 -3.71 -15.62 18.32
N PRO A 603 -3.14 -15.85 17.11
CA PRO A 603 -2.47 -17.12 16.77
C PRO A 603 -1.30 -17.45 17.70
N ASP A 604 -0.51 -16.45 18.11
CA ASP A 604 0.64 -16.68 18.99
C ASP A 604 0.21 -17.20 20.37
N LYS A 605 -0.87 -16.63 20.94
CA LYS A 605 -1.44 -17.14 22.20
C LYS A 605 -2.10 -18.50 22.05
N LEU A 606 -2.65 -18.82 20.88
CA LEU A 606 -3.14 -20.16 20.60
C LEU A 606 -1.99 -21.17 20.65
N LEU A 607 -0.88 -20.89 19.97
CA LEU A 607 0.31 -21.76 19.95
C LEU A 607 0.87 -21.99 21.35
N ASP A 608 0.93 -20.95 22.19
CA ASP A 608 1.38 -21.06 23.58
C ASP A 608 0.49 -22.00 24.40
N ARG A 609 -0.83 -21.81 24.33
CA ARG A 609 -1.79 -22.69 25.01
C ARG A 609 -1.72 -24.14 24.54
N LEU A 610 -1.59 -24.37 23.22
CA LEU A 610 -1.47 -25.72 22.67
C LEU A 610 -0.15 -26.38 23.11
N ARG A 611 0.93 -25.62 23.20
CA ARG A 611 2.21 -26.10 23.73
C ARG A 611 2.10 -26.53 25.20
N GLU A 612 1.45 -25.72 26.02
CA GLU A 612 1.19 -26.03 27.43
C GLU A 612 0.32 -27.28 27.58
N GLN A 613 -0.72 -27.41 26.74
CA GLN A 613 -1.56 -28.61 26.71
C GLN A 613 -0.77 -29.87 26.35
N LEU A 614 0.10 -29.79 25.33
CA LEU A 614 0.98 -30.90 24.95
C LEU A 614 1.98 -31.28 26.06
N LEU A 615 2.51 -30.30 26.80
CA LEU A 615 3.34 -30.58 27.99
C LEU A 615 2.55 -31.33 29.07
N LEU A 616 1.31 -30.91 29.32
CA LEU A 616 0.46 -31.51 30.34
C LEU A 616 0.06 -32.94 29.97
N ASP A 617 -0.29 -33.17 28.70
CA ASP A 617 -0.72 -34.48 28.22
C ASP A 617 0.46 -35.48 28.16
N ALA A 618 1.65 -35.01 27.80
CA ALA A 618 2.89 -35.80 27.92
C ALA A 618 3.11 -36.27 29.37
N LYS A 619 2.98 -35.35 30.34
CA LYS A 619 3.14 -35.68 31.75
C LYS A 619 2.11 -36.70 32.25
N LYS A 620 0.85 -36.59 31.82
CA LYS A 620 -0.18 -37.59 32.16
C LYS A 620 0.13 -38.98 31.58
N LEU A 621 0.69 -39.04 30.38
CA LEU A 621 1.11 -40.29 29.75
C LEU A 621 2.30 -40.94 30.49
N GLU A 622 3.26 -40.12 30.93
CA GLU A 622 4.38 -40.56 31.78
C GLU A 622 3.89 -41.08 33.14
N ASP A 623 3.00 -40.32 33.81
CA ASP A 623 2.41 -40.69 35.10
C ASP A 623 1.56 -41.97 35.02
N ALA A 624 1.01 -42.30 33.84
CA ALA A 624 0.25 -43.52 33.58
C ALA A 624 1.11 -44.77 33.29
N GLY A 625 2.44 -44.66 33.29
CA GLY A 625 3.37 -45.80 33.18
C GLY A 625 3.61 -46.32 31.76
N ALA A 626 3.32 -45.55 30.72
CA ALA A 626 3.66 -45.90 29.34
C ALA A 626 5.17 -45.67 29.08
N LYS A 627 5.96 -46.74 28.96
CA LYS A 627 7.38 -46.66 28.55
C LYS A 627 7.53 -46.55 27.02
N GLU A 628 8.40 -45.64 26.60
CA GLU A 628 9.04 -45.45 25.26
C GLU A 628 8.21 -45.79 24.01
N ASN A 629 7.74 -44.74 23.33
CA ASN A 629 7.12 -44.80 22.00
C ASN A 629 8.12 -45.24 20.92
N GLN A 630 8.23 -46.54 20.66
CA GLN A 630 8.70 -47.04 19.36
C GLN A 630 7.54 -46.99 18.35
N LEU A 631 7.79 -46.49 17.13
CA LEU A 631 6.89 -46.77 16.00
C LEU A 631 6.73 -48.29 15.89
N PRO A 632 5.51 -48.85 15.87
CA PRO A 632 5.35 -50.29 15.72
C PRO A 632 5.94 -50.73 14.38
N LEU A 633 6.93 -51.64 14.42
CA LEU A 633 7.38 -52.40 13.26
C LEU A 633 6.15 -53.10 12.66
N ILE A 634 5.86 -52.80 11.39
CA ILE A 634 4.77 -53.43 10.63
C ILE A 634 5.07 -54.94 10.56
N SER A 635 4.35 -55.73 11.34
CA SER A 635 4.34 -57.19 11.29
C SER A 635 3.39 -57.67 10.20
N THR A 636 3.90 -58.38 9.21
CA THR A 636 3.19 -58.91 8.03
C THR A 636 2.45 -60.23 8.31
N GLU A 637 1.64 -60.32 9.36
CA GLU A 637 0.79 -61.49 9.58
C GLU A 637 -0.66 -61.08 9.83
N LEU A 638 -1.51 -61.36 8.82
CA LEU A 638 -2.96 -61.34 8.92
C LEU A 638 -3.43 -62.51 9.80
N PRO A 639 -4.32 -62.30 10.78
CA PRO A 639 -4.95 -63.41 11.47
C PRO A 639 -5.93 -64.15 10.53
N PRO A 640 -6.09 -65.47 10.66
CA PRO A 640 -6.91 -66.26 9.74
C PRO A 640 -8.40 -65.93 9.93
N SER A 641 -9.10 -65.78 8.80
CA SER A 641 -10.54 -65.60 8.73
C SER A 641 -11.28 -66.90 9.09
N THR A 642 -12.03 -66.92 10.18
CA THR A 642 -13.09 -67.91 10.40
C THR A 642 -14.38 -67.44 9.71
N PRO A 643 -15.05 -68.29 8.91
CA PRO A 643 -16.32 -67.92 8.29
C PRO A 643 -17.46 -67.99 9.32
N PRO A 644 -18.41 -67.05 9.34
CA PRO A 644 -19.58 -67.15 10.21
C PRO A 644 -20.59 -68.17 9.66
N GLU A 645 -21.09 -69.04 10.55
CA GLU A 645 -22.25 -69.90 10.30
C GLU A 645 -23.55 -69.09 10.16
N PRO A 646 -24.55 -69.61 9.41
CA PRO A 646 -25.75 -68.86 9.06
C PRO A 646 -26.77 -68.90 10.21
N VAL A 647 -27.31 -67.73 10.58
CA VAL A 647 -28.48 -67.64 11.47
C VAL A 647 -29.70 -67.20 10.66
N ASP A 648 -30.74 -68.00 10.83
CA ASP A 648 -32.00 -68.04 10.12
C ASP A 648 -32.85 -66.75 10.30
N ARG A 649 -33.49 -66.31 9.21
CA ARG A 649 -34.38 -65.14 9.16
C ARG A 649 -35.83 -65.61 9.22
N ALA A 650 -36.42 -65.65 10.41
CA ALA A 650 -37.87 -65.52 10.63
C ALA A 650 -38.11 -65.25 12.13
N GLU A 651 -39.12 -64.44 12.46
CA GLU A 651 -39.59 -64.12 13.84
C GLU A 651 -39.07 -62.86 14.54
N ALA A 652 -38.73 -61.79 13.81
CA ALA A 652 -38.62 -60.45 14.41
C ALA A 652 -39.29 -59.34 13.56
N THR A 653 -40.37 -59.67 12.84
CA THR A 653 -41.07 -58.75 11.91
C THR A 653 -42.52 -58.40 12.28
N ALA A 654 -43.03 -58.78 13.46
CA ALA A 654 -44.42 -58.46 13.84
C ALA A 654 -44.56 -57.42 14.96
N ALA A 655 -43.63 -57.32 15.91
CA ALA A 655 -43.81 -56.47 17.10
C ALA A 655 -43.39 -55.00 16.94
N THR A 656 -42.72 -54.64 15.84
CA THR A 656 -42.23 -53.27 15.59
C THR A 656 -43.09 -52.51 14.57
N ALA A 657 -44.02 -53.19 13.89
CA ALA A 657 -44.86 -52.59 12.86
C ALA A 657 -46.14 -51.93 13.42
N GLU A 658 -46.68 -52.40 14.55
CA GLU A 658 -47.87 -51.77 15.18
C GLU A 658 -47.55 -50.45 15.90
N LYS A 659 -46.32 -50.30 16.44
CA LYS A 659 -45.91 -49.07 17.14
C LYS A 659 -45.55 -47.90 16.23
N LEU A 660 -45.25 -48.14 14.95
CA LEU A 660 -44.92 -47.07 13.99
C LEU A 660 -46.14 -46.50 13.27
N ALA A 661 -47.26 -47.24 13.20
CA ALA A 661 -48.48 -46.79 12.52
C ALA A 661 -49.30 -45.78 13.35
N GLU A 662 -49.27 -45.86 14.69
CA GLU A 662 -49.95 -44.87 15.55
C GLU A 662 -49.20 -43.52 15.63
N THR A 663 -47.89 -43.50 15.38
CA THR A 663 -47.10 -42.25 15.48
C THR A 663 -47.16 -41.40 14.20
N LEU A 664 -47.50 -41.99 13.05
CA LEU A 664 -47.52 -41.31 11.74
C LEU A 664 -48.85 -40.63 11.38
N THR A 665 -49.91 -40.81 12.19
CA THR A 665 -51.23 -40.18 11.94
C THR A 665 -51.43 -38.86 12.71
N ALA A 666 -50.47 -38.45 13.56
CA ALA A 666 -50.56 -37.23 14.38
C ALA A 666 -49.85 -35.98 13.80
N ALA A 667 -49.25 -36.07 12.60
CA ALA A 667 -48.42 -35.00 12.04
C ALA A 667 -49.07 -34.18 10.89
N LEU A 668 -50.38 -34.32 10.65
CA LEU A 668 -51.11 -33.61 9.59
C LEU A 668 -52.30 -32.78 10.11
N ALA A 669 -52.07 -31.91 11.10
CA ALA A 669 -53.02 -30.88 11.50
C ALA A 669 -52.42 -29.47 11.35
N PRO A 670 -53.10 -28.51 10.68
CA PRO A 670 -52.60 -27.14 10.53
C PRO A 670 -52.64 -26.36 11.85
N PRO A 671 -51.72 -25.39 12.06
CA PRO A 671 -51.62 -24.64 13.31
C PRO A 671 -52.78 -23.63 13.49
N PRO A 672 -53.12 -23.28 14.75
CA PRO A 672 -54.20 -22.34 15.04
C PRO A 672 -53.80 -20.88 14.79
N VAL A 673 -54.77 -20.10 14.32
CA VAL A 673 -54.69 -18.65 14.07
C VAL A 673 -54.72 -17.89 15.40
N VAL A 674 -53.72 -17.04 15.65
CA VAL A 674 -53.70 -16.11 16.80
C VAL A 674 -53.99 -14.70 16.29
N ALA A 675 -55.01 -14.05 16.86
CA ALA A 675 -55.42 -12.69 16.55
C ALA A 675 -54.47 -11.64 17.16
N PRO A 676 -54.18 -10.52 16.47
CA PRO A 676 -53.40 -9.42 17.03
C PRO A 676 -54.27 -8.45 17.85
N PRO A 677 -53.71 -7.78 18.88
CA PRO A 677 -54.42 -6.80 19.69
C PRO A 677 -54.59 -5.46 18.95
N SER A 678 -55.71 -4.81 19.25
CA SER A 678 -56.11 -3.47 18.84
C SER A 678 -55.30 -2.38 19.57
N GLU A 679 -54.78 -1.39 18.84
CA GLU A 679 -55.27 0.00 18.91
C GLU A 679 -54.45 0.99 18.05
N SER A 680 -55.21 1.87 17.41
CA SER A 680 -54.95 3.13 16.69
C SER A 680 -53.54 3.71 16.57
N PHE A 681 -53.14 4.08 15.35
CA PHE A 681 -52.94 5.48 14.94
C PHE A 681 -52.86 5.61 13.41
N THR A 682 -53.61 6.57 12.85
CA THR A 682 -53.75 6.84 11.40
C THR A 682 -52.57 7.64 10.79
N PRO A 683 -52.43 7.63 9.44
CA PRO A 683 -51.14 7.84 8.77
C PRO A 683 -50.99 9.22 8.09
N ARG A 684 -49.75 9.59 7.75
CA ARG A 684 -49.45 10.43 6.58
C ARG A 684 -48.34 9.84 5.71
N VAL A 685 -48.72 9.67 4.45
CA VAL A 685 -48.04 9.08 3.30
C VAL A 685 -46.88 9.96 2.79
N LYS A 686 -45.79 9.34 2.30
CA LYS A 686 -45.25 9.65 0.96
C LYS A 686 -44.29 8.58 0.42
N VAL A 687 -44.72 8.06 -0.73
CA VAL A 687 -44.09 7.14 -1.67
C VAL A 687 -42.80 7.74 -2.27
N LYS A 688 -41.78 6.90 -2.53
CA LYS A 688 -40.88 7.11 -3.67
C LYS A 688 -40.67 5.82 -4.46
N ARG A 689 -41.09 5.90 -5.72
CA ARG A 689 -40.90 4.95 -6.81
C ARG A 689 -39.45 4.91 -7.28
N SER A 690 -39.17 3.80 -7.93
CA SER A 690 -37.98 3.30 -8.57
C SER A 690 -37.53 4.03 -9.86
N SER A 691 -36.25 3.83 -10.19
CA SER A 691 -35.73 3.33 -11.49
C SER A 691 -35.06 4.29 -12.50
N TRP A 692 -33.93 3.79 -13.02
CA TRP A 692 -33.22 4.03 -14.31
C TRP A 692 -32.62 5.41 -14.64
N LEU A 693 -31.28 5.49 -14.57
CA LEU A 693 -30.34 5.60 -15.72
C LEU A 693 -28.90 5.38 -15.23
#